data_AF-A0A3C1Q788-F1
#
_entry.id   AF-A0A3C1Q788-F1
#
_cell.length_a   1.000
_cell.length_b   1.000
_cell.length_c   1.000
_cell.angle_alpha   90.00
_cell.angle_beta   90.00
_cell.angle_gamma   90.00
#
_symmetry.space_group_name_H-M   'P 1'
#
loop_
_entity.id
_entity.type
_entity.pdbx_description
1 polymer ?
#
loop_
_entity_poly.entity_id
_entity_poly.type
_entity_poly.pdbx_seq_one_letter_code
_entity_poly.pdbx_strand_id
1 'polypeptide(L)'
;MPDDICCSKAPLLVQFAYHTGSGEAKLLAEYLHAALNDDPSVPGLRIPTLFMPETDPNDVPEPKLATEADRVLVVALADDHLAAHAHRPTRSGRTWADYMVQIRGLCDQQNTDNRFMPVQLTQHAWPIDPRLADLNFLCAWAIDDKQEQQRSIGSRIIHLALRLLQSRASPDDAPPLTIFISHAKLDIDTEPCVVKSLLAYLTVNQPQKIWFDSGDIEVGSRFAKEIEDGVKDAALLAVLTDSYSSRSWCRREVLLAKHFQRPVVVVDAVQEREVRSFPYVGNVPVVRWKGDVQEVIDALLREALRQAYAEENLKKRRRAGEVVLPTVPELLTLVYRDRESVVLYPDPPLGPEELAVVERTCIRVHTPLQRHAQERDLTGKSLVVAISASPAEDISRFGLRSVHLEATLLEISRYLLISGIRLAYGGHLGADGYTVRLANLLRDPVIEHLRGDRTESDVDCAPQIVNYLPWPLFESLHSQARIGALVKVIPCPRPDDVDEALDPLFTDPILCEVPVDNAIRRLAWARGLTEMRCRQVAEVNARVALGGRIGYGYRGRIPGVLEEILLSIDANQPVYLIGAYGGCAHLVCEALNGRLQPELTWDHHRAIPYSAELHDLYTERDIVWEDYDAIFQRLQDEGFGSLCNGLQPDENEELAVTRSTERIIELILSGLQNVYADTEGD
;
A
#
# COMPACT_ATOMS: atom_id res chain seq x y z
N MET A 1 -29.20 -15.03 -5.96
CA MET A 1 -28.12 -14.96 -6.97
C MET A 1 -26.96 -14.31 -6.26
N PRO A 2 -25.75 -14.88 -6.28
CA PRO A 2 -24.62 -14.13 -5.77
C PRO A 2 -24.40 -12.98 -6.75
N ASP A 3 -24.47 -11.75 -6.24
CA ASP A 3 -24.06 -10.57 -6.98
C ASP A 3 -22.60 -10.81 -7.43
N ASP A 4 -22.36 -10.79 -8.73
CA ASP A 4 -21.03 -10.81 -9.34
C ASP A 4 -20.21 -9.68 -8.70
N ILE A 5 -19.39 -10.00 -7.70
CA ILE A 5 -18.27 -9.13 -7.29
C ILE A 5 -17.24 -9.28 -8.40
N CYS A 6 -17.51 -8.62 -9.53
CA CYS A 6 -16.54 -8.42 -10.59
C CYS A 6 -15.28 -7.86 -9.94
N CYS A 7 -14.14 -8.56 -10.09
CA CYS A 7 -12.83 -8.16 -9.59
C CYS A 7 -12.64 -6.64 -9.70
N SER A 8 -12.74 -5.92 -8.58
CA SER A 8 -12.76 -4.45 -8.63
C SER A 8 -11.34 -3.94 -8.78
N LYS A 9 -10.94 -3.71 -10.03
CA LYS A 9 -9.72 -2.99 -10.37
C LYS A 9 -9.69 -1.62 -9.70
N ALA A 10 -8.50 -1.13 -9.37
CA ALA A 10 -8.32 0.24 -8.91
C ALA A 10 -8.87 1.24 -9.94
N PRO A 11 -9.47 2.38 -9.54
CA PRO A 11 -9.92 3.40 -10.48
C PRO A 11 -8.81 3.96 -11.38
N LEU A 12 -7.61 4.12 -10.81
CA LEU A 12 -6.46 4.72 -11.48
C LEU A 12 -5.16 4.14 -10.90
N LEU A 13 -4.15 3.97 -11.73
CA LEU A 13 -2.79 3.62 -11.34
C LEU A 13 -1.77 4.51 -12.06
N VAL A 14 -0.68 4.86 -11.38
CA VAL A 14 0.45 5.58 -11.98
C VAL A 14 1.60 4.62 -12.31
N GLN A 15 1.98 4.53 -13.58
CA GLN A 15 3.05 3.66 -14.04
C GLN A 15 4.26 4.49 -14.50
N PHE A 16 5.38 4.38 -13.79
CA PHE A 16 6.61 5.07 -14.16
C PHE A 16 7.37 4.30 -15.24
N ALA A 17 7.78 5.00 -16.28
CA ALA A 17 8.60 4.46 -17.36
C ALA A 17 9.90 5.26 -17.50
N TYR A 18 11.04 4.61 -17.32
CA TYR A 18 12.36 5.22 -17.40
C TYR A 18 13.43 4.18 -17.73
N HIS A 19 14.61 4.62 -18.17
CA HIS A 19 15.72 3.71 -18.44
C HIS A 19 16.26 3.10 -17.13
N THR A 20 16.38 1.78 -17.02
CA THR A 20 16.79 1.08 -15.77
C THR A 20 18.18 1.48 -15.26
N GLY A 21 19.09 1.86 -16.16
CA GLY A 21 20.39 2.45 -15.81
C GLY A 21 20.36 3.89 -15.26
N SER A 22 19.21 4.58 -15.25
CA SER A 22 19.10 5.93 -14.71
C SER A 22 18.81 5.92 -13.20
N GLY A 23 19.85 6.20 -12.40
CA GLY A 23 19.68 6.39 -10.97
C GLY A 23 18.84 7.62 -10.61
N GLU A 24 18.94 8.69 -11.39
CA GLU A 24 18.18 9.93 -11.15
C GLU A 24 16.69 9.75 -11.42
N ALA A 25 16.31 9.14 -12.56
CA ALA A 25 14.91 8.88 -12.86
C ALA A 25 14.28 7.90 -11.87
N LYS A 26 15.05 6.90 -11.39
CA LYS A 26 14.62 5.99 -10.32
C LYS A 26 14.32 6.74 -9.02
N LEU A 27 15.24 7.57 -8.54
CA LEU A 27 15.04 8.37 -7.31
C LEU A 27 13.88 9.35 -7.46
N LEU A 28 13.70 9.94 -8.64
CA LEU A 28 12.56 10.81 -8.92
C LEU A 28 11.24 10.03 -8.87
N ALA A 29 11.16 8.83 -9.47
CA ALA A 29 9.96 7.99 -9.39
C ALA A 29 9.64 7.62 -7.93
N GLU A 30 10.66 7.35 -7.10
CA GLU A 30 10.48 7.04 -5.68
C GLU A 30 9.97 8.26 -4.90
N TYR A 31 10.52 9.44 -5.18
CA TYR A 31 9.99 10.70 -4.64
C TYR A 31 8.52 10.93 -5.04
N LEU A 32 8.17 10.71 -6.31
CA LEU A 32 6.81 10.93 -6.81
C LEU A 32 5.82 9.93 -6.23
N HIS A 33 6.23 8.67 -6.02
CA HIS A 33 5.44 7.69 -5.27
C HIS A 33 5.14 8.19 -3.85
N ALA A 34 6.16 8.62 -3.12
CA ALA A 34 6.01 9.16 -1.76
C ALA A 34 5.16 10.43 -1.75
N ALA A 35 5.35 11.35 -2.69
CA ALA A 35 4.56 12.58 -2.79
C ALA A 35 3.06 12.33 -3.00
N LEU A 36 2.70 11.21 -3.64
CA LEU A 36 1.33 10.75 -3.77
C LEU A 36 0.86 10.02 -2.50
N ASN A 37 1.63 9.07 -1.98
CA ASN A 37 1.14 8.09 -1.00
C ASN A 37 1.53 8.36 0.46
N ASP A 38 2.58 9.13 0.73
CA ASP A 38 3.10 9.38 2.08
C ASP A 38 2.64 10.76 2.58
N ASP A 39 1.38 10.83 3.04
CA ASP A 39 0.89 11.97 3.82
C ASP A 39 0.76 11.56 5.29
N PRO A 40 1.50 12.17 6.22
CA PRO A 40 1.40 11.85 7.64
C PRO A 40 0.15 12.44 8.31
N SER A 41 -0.53 13.40 7.68
CA SER A 41 -1.65 14.15 8.30
C SER A 41 -3.02 13.49 8.10
N VAL A 42 -3.09 12.51 7.20
CA VAL A 42 -4.30 11.82 6.73
C VAL A 42 -3.81 10.54 6.07
N PRO A 43 -4.55 9.41 6.09
CA PRO A 43 -4.16 8.25 5.28
C PRO A 43 -3.87 8.74 3.84
N GLY A 44 -2.63 8.56 3.37
CA GLY A 44 -2.15 9.16 2.12
C GLY A 44 -3.02 8.83 0.90
N LEU A 45 -2.78 9.46 -0.26
CA LEU A 45 -3.49 9.04 -1.46
C LEU A 45 -3.01 7.63 -1.81
N ARG A 46 -3.73 6.59 -1.39
CA ARG A 46 -3.45 5.16 -1.64
C ARG A 46 -3.64 4.81 -3.13
N ILE A 47 -3.06 5.61 -4.03
CA ILE A 47 -3.11 5.41 -5.48
C ILE A 47 -1.99 4.44 -5.83
N PRO A 48 -2.31 3.26 -6.37
CA PRO A 48 -1.30 2.28 -6.76
C PRO A 48 -0.29 2.90 -7.72
N THR A 49 0.99 2.58 -7.49
CA THR A 49 2.07 2.97 -8.39
C THR A 49 2.86 1.75 -8.81
N LEU A 50 3.32 1.73 -10.05
CA LEU A 50 4.28 0.73 -10.55
C LEU A 50 5.52 1.42 -11.07
N PHE A 51 6.67 0.88 -10.72
CA PHE A 51 7.97 1.31 -11.19
C PHE A 51 8.35 0.54 -12.46
N MET A 52 9.30 1.08 -13.22
CA MET A 52 9.93 0.32 -14.29
C MET A 52 10.54 -0.97 -13.71
N PRO A 53 10.14 -2.17 -14.20
CA PRO A 53 10.78 -3.42 -13.84
C PRO A 53 12.29 -3.36 -14.03
N GLU A 54 13.06 -3.70 -13.00
CA GLU A 54 14.50 -3.82 -13.13
C GLU A 54 14.85 -5.09 -13.90
N THR A 55 15.26 -4.93 -15.15
CA THR A 55 15.81 -5.98 -16.01
C THR A 55 17.32 -5.80 -16.18
N ASP A 56 17.97 -6.67 -16.96
CA ASP A 56 19.33 -6.41 -17.45
C ASP A 56 19.39 -4.97 -18.00
N PRO A 57 20.33 -4.11 -17.58
CA PRO A 57 20.45 -2.74 -18.07
C PRO A 57 20.59 -2.61 -19.59
N ASN A 58 21.02 -3.69 -20.26
CA ASN A 58 21.14 -3.78 -21.72
C ASN A 58 19.90 -4.38 -22.38
N ASP A 59 18.83 -4.60 -21.62
CA ASP A 59 17.55 -5.07 -22.13
C ASP A 59 16.41 -4.16 -21.72
N VAL A 60 15.32 -4.28 -22.46
CA VAL A 60 14.10 -3.48 -22.32
C VAL A 60 12.96 -4.44 -22.05
N PRO A 61 12.17 -4.24 -20.98
CA PRO A 61 11.04 -5.10 -20.70
C PRO A 61 10.01 -5.05 -21.82
N GLU A 62 9.13 -6.06 -21.86
CA GLU A 62 7.98 -6.03 -22.76
C GLU A 62 7.08 -4.82 -22.44
N PRO A 63 6.72 -4.00 -23.43
CA PRO A 63 5.85 -2.85 -23.20
C PRO A 63 4.43 -3.33 -22.90
N LYS A 64 4.00 -3.09 -21.67
CA LYS A 64 2.65 -3.41 -21.20
C LYS A 64 2.16 -2.33 -20.25
N LEU A 65 0.86 -2.06 -20.30
CA LEU A 65 0.18 -1.29 -19.26
C LEU A 65 -0.15 -2.19 -18.08
N ALA A 66 -0.21 -1.59 -16.90
CA ALA A 66 -0.76 -2.23 -15.71
C ALA A 66 -2.19 -2.73 -15.98
N THR A 67 -2.54 -3.86 -15.39
CA THR A 67 -3.87 -4.50 -15.60
C THR A 67 -4.77 -4.38 -14.37
N GLU A 68 -4.18 -3.97 -13.24
CA GLU A 68 -4.80 -3.88 -11.92
C GLU A 68 -5.68 -2.63 -11.75
N ALA A 69 -5.74 -1.76 -12.76
CA ALA A 69 -6.54 -0.54 -12.76
C ALA A 69 -7.36 -0.38 -14.05
N ASP A 70 -8.45 0.36 -13.97
CA ASP A 70 -9.27 0.73 -15.13
C ASP A 70 -8.58 1.79 -16.00
N ARG A 71 -7.78 2.64 -15.36
CA ARG A 71 -7.07 3.76 -15.98
C ARG A 71 -5.61 3.72 -15.56
N VAL A 72 -4.72 3.92 -16.53
CA VAL A 72 -3.28 3.98 -16.30
C VAL A 72 -2.73 5.32 -16.78
N LEU A 73 -2.15 6.07 -15.85
CA LEU A 73 -1.32 7.24 -16.15
C LEU A 73 0.13 6.80 -16.23
N VAL A 74 0.66 6.70 -17.44
CA VAL A 74 2.08 6.42 -17.65
C VAL A 74 2.86 7.74 -17.55
N VAL A 75 3.85 7.78 -16.68
CA VAL A 75 4.78 8.90 -16.53
C VAL A 75 6.14 8.47 -17.09
N ALA A 76 6.46 8.94 -18.30
CA ALA A 76 7.71 8.64 -18.96
C ALA A 76 8.78 9.67 -18.58
N LEU A 77 9.74 9.26 -17.76
CA LEU A 77 10.84 10.11 -17.29
C LEU A 77 12.04 9.94 -18.24
N ALA A 78 12.24 10.93 -19.11
CA ALA A 78 13.24 10.90 -20.14
C ALA A 78 14.47 11.73 -19.77
N ASP A 79 15.62 11.08 -19.67
CA ASP A 79 16.91 11.69 -19.38
C ASP A 79 17.97 11.29 -20.43
N ASP A 80 19.22 11.67 -20.19
CA ASP A 80 20.33 11.38 -21.09
C ASP A 80 20.61 9.87 -21.21
N HIS A 81 20.34 9.07 -20.16
CA HIS A 81 20.46 7.61 -20.25
C HIS A 81 19.47 7.03 -21.26
N LEU A 82 18.20 7.45 -21.18
CA LEU A 82 17.19 7.02 -22.14
C LEU A 82 17.51 7.48 -23.56
N ALA A 83 17.93 8.74 -23.73
CA ALA A 83 18.28 9.31 -25.03
C ALA A 83 19.49 8.61 -25.68
N ALA A 84 20.57 8.39 -24.91
CA ALA A 84 21.79 7.76 -25.43
C ALA A 84 21.60 6.28 -25.83
N HIS A 85 20.61 5.60 -25.24
CA HIS A 85 20.28 4.20 -25.52
C HIS A 85 19.00 4.04 -26.37
N ALA A 86 18.37 5.14 -26.79
CA ALA A 86 17.09 5.16 -27.48
C ALA A 86 17.04 4.20 -28.68
N HIS A 87 18.09 4.19 -29.51
CA HIS A 87 18.18 3.39 -30.73
C HIS A 87 19.20 2.24 -30.65
N ARG A 88 19.78 1.98 -29.47
CA ARG A 88 20.69 0.85 -29.31
C ARG A 88 19.86 -0.43 -29.22
N PRO A 89 20.09 -1.43 -30.08
CA PRO A 89 19.39 -2.70 -29.99
C PRO A 89 19.78 -3.42 -28.70
N THR A 90 18.80 -3.93 -27.99
CA THR A 90 18.98 -4.78 -26.82
C THR A 90 19.21 -6.23 -27.23
N ARG A 91 19.44 -7.11 -26.24
CA ARG A 91 19.46 -8.57 -26.46
C ARG A 91 18.15 -9.11 -27.06
N SER A 92 17.01 -8.56 -26.65
CA SER A 92 15.71 -8.91 -27.23
C SER A 92 15.45 -8.31 -28.62
N GLY A 93 16.38 -7.50 -29.14
CA GLY A 93 16.26 -6.81 -30.43
C GLY A 93 15.34 -5.59 -30.40
N ARG A 94 14.72 -5.27 -29.25
CA ARG A 94 13.91 -4.07 -29.04
C ARG A 94 14.82 -2.88 -28.72
N THR A 95 14.34 -1.67 -28.95
CA THR A 95 15.05 -0.44 -28.53
C THR A 95 14.23 0.30 -27.47
N TRP A 96 14.88 1.16 -26.67
CA TRP A 96 14.16 2.00 -25.70
C TRP A 96 13.19 2.98 -26.37
N ALA A 97 13.53 3.46 -27.57
CA ALA A 97 12.64 4.26 -28.39
C ALA A 97 11.38 3.48 -28.79
N ASP A 98 11.55 2.24 -29.28
CA ASP A 98 10.41 1.39 -29.64
C ASP A 98 9.52 1.07 -28.44
N TYR A 99 10.11 0.87 -27.26
CA TYR A 99 9.35 0.70 -26.02
C TYR A 99 8.50 1.92 -25.69
N MET A 100 9.08 3.13 -25.71
CA MET A 100 8.32 4.36 -25.41
C MET A 100 7.21 4.60 -26.43
N VAL A 101 7.48 4.33 -27.71
CA VAL A 101 6.47 4.42 -28.79
C VAL A 101 5.35 3.39 -28.61
N GLN A 102 5.68 2.15 -28.22
CA GLN A 102 4.68 1.10 -27.98
C GLN A 102 3.82 1.41 -26.75
N ILE A 103 4.44 1.84 -25.64
CA ILE A 103 3.71 2.26 -24.44
C ILE A 103 2.75 3.41 -24.73
N ARG A 104 3.20 4.44 -25.46
CA ARG A 104 2.32 5.51 -25.95
C ARG A 104 1.17 4.93 -26.78
N GLY A 105 1.47 4.06 -27.74
CA GLY A 105 0.47 3.41 -28.59
C GLY A 105 -0.57 2.61 -27.81
N LEU A 106 -0.19 1.99 -26.68
CA LEU A 106 -1.13 1.32 -25.77
C LEU A 106 -2.04 2.32 -25.03
N CYS A 107 -1.53 3.50 -24.65
CA CYS A 107 -2.34 4.57 -24.07
C CYS A 107 -3.30 5.23 -25.08
N ASP A 108 -2.92 5.28 -26.36
CA ASP A 108 -3.70 5.93 -27.43
C ASP A 108 -4.79 5.01 -28.03
N GLN A 109 -4.91 3.75 -27.57
CA GLN A 109 -5.92 2.82 -28.09
C GLN A 109 -7.35 3.34 -27.84
N GLN A 110 -8.19 3.24 -28.87
CA GLN A 110 -9.59 3.68 -28.81
C GLN A 110 -10.34 3.00 -27.65
N ASN A 111 -11.12 3.78 -26.91
CA ASN A 111 -11.89 3.36 -25.73
C ASN A 111 -11.07 3.04 -24.47
N THR A 112 -9.81 3.48 -24.40
CA THR A 112 -9.05 3.43 -23.14
C THR A 112 -8.98 4.82 -22.51
N ASP A 113 -9.32 4.93 -21.22
CA ASP A 113 -9.16 6.15 -20.41
C ASP A 113 -7.71 6.25 -19.88
N ASN A 114 -6.72 5.90 -20.70
CA ASN A 114 -5.30 5.89 -20.34
C ASN A 114 -4.62 7.20 -20.78
N ARG A 115 -3.49 7.53 -20.16
CA ARG A 115 -2.72 8.73 -20.54
C ARG A 115 -1.23 8.48 -20.51
N PHE A 116 -0.54 9.00 -21.52
CA PHE A 116 0.92 9.07 -21.57
C PHE A 116 1.38 10.50 -21.26
N MET A 117 2.15 10.67 -20.18
CA MET A 117 2.75 11.93 -19.75
C MET A 117 4.27 11.84 -19.91
N PRO A 118 4.84 12.40 -20.99
CA PRO A 118 6.28 12.48 -21.14
C PRO A 118 6.88 13.67 -20.39
N VAL A 119 8.00 13.42 -19.70
CA VAL A 119 8.75 14.41 -18.92
C VAL A 119 10.19 14.42 -19.41
N GLN A 120 10.65 15.58 -19.86
CA GLN A 120 12.03 15.80 -20.29
C GLN A 120 12.87 16.27 -19.09
N LEU A 121 13.63 15.36 -18.49
CA LEU A 121 14.51 15.62 -17.35
C LEU A 121 15.83 16.27 -17.74
N THR A 122 16.32 16.05 -18.96
CA THR A 122 17.57 16.64 -19.47
C THR A 122 17.36 17.31 -20.83
N GLN A 123 18.17 18.33 -21.14
CA GLN A 123 18.05 19.13 -22.37
C GLN A 123 18.09 18.29 -23.66
N HIS A 124 18.80 17.15 -23.64
CA HIS A 124 18.98 16.28 -24.81
C HIS A 124 17.99 15.11 -24.88
N ALA A 125 17.10 14.95 -23.90
CA ALA A 125 16.07 13.91 -23.90
C ALA A 125 14.84 14.23 -24.79
N TRP A 126 14.99 15.12 -25.78
CA TRP A 126 13.97 15.41 -26.78
C TRP A 126 14.58 15.80 -28.15
N PRO A 127 14.07 15.24 -29.26
CA PRO A 127 13.19 14.07 -29.31
C PRO A 127 13.98 12.78 -29.04
N ILE A 128 13.40 11.84 -28.26
CA ILE A 128 13.95 10.48 -28.10
C ILE A 128 13.80 9.70 -29.42
N ASP A 129 12.67 9.90 -30.11
CA ASP A 129 12.33 9.27 -31.38
C ASP A 129 11.40 10.20 -32.19
N PRO A 130 11.56 10.32 -33.52
CA PRO A 130 10.67 11.14 -34.36
C PRO A 130 9.18 10.79 -34.26
N ARG A 131 8.82 9.54 -33.93
CA ARG A 131 7.44 9.08 -33.74
C ARG A 131 6.78 9.64 -32.46
N LEU A 132 7.55 10.28 -31.60
CA LEU A 132 7.05 10.96 -30.40
C LEU A 132 7.04 12.49 -30.56
N ALA A 133 7.51 13.02 -31.70
CA ALA A 133 7.77 14.45 -31.92
C ALA A 133 6.52 15.35 -31.88
N ASP A 134 5.32 14.78 -31.99
CA ASP A 134 4.04 15.45 -31.89
C ASP A 134 3.52 15.60 -30.44
N LEU A 135 4.20 15.01 -29.46
CA LEU A 135 3.88 15.15 -28.04
C LEU A 135 4.56 16.37 -27.42
N ASN A 136 3.87 17.04 -26.50
CA ASN A 136 4.49 18.08 -25.67
C ASN A 136 5.11 17.44 -24.41
N PHE A 137 6.44 17.39 -24.34
CA PHE A 137 7.16 16.93 -23.16
C PHE A 137 7.17 18.03 -22.09
N LEU A 138 6.90 17.68 -20.83
CA LEU A 138 7.11 18.60 -19.72
C LEU A 138 8.62 18.88 -19.60
N CYS A 139 9.06 20.09 -19.95
CA CYS A 139 10.47 20.53 -19.89
C CYS A 139 10.95 20.75 -18.45
N ALA A 140 11.05 19.67 -17.67
CA ALA A 140 11.51 19.71 -16.29
C ALA A 140 12.96 20.21 -16.16
N TRP A 141 13.81 19.95 -17.15
CA TRP A 141 15.21 20.43 -17.19
C TRP A 141 15.36 21.97 -17.12
N ALA A 142 14.31 22.72 -17.46
CA ALA A 142 14.33 24.18 -17.44
C ALA A 142 14.11 24.77 -16.02
N ILE A 143 13.83 23.92 -15.03
CA ILE A 143 13.67 24.30 -13.63
C ILE A 143 14.99 24.03 -12.92
N ASP A 144 15.69 25.10 -12.52
CA ASP A 144 17.04 25.01 -11.93
C ASP A 144 17.03 24.35 -10.54
N ASP A 145 15.99 24.63 -9.72
CA ASP A 145 15.86 24.03 -8.40
C ASP A 145 15.26 22.61 -8.48
N LYS A 146 16.01 21.63 -7.97
CA LYS A 146 15.63 20.22 -8.04
C LYS A 146 14.36 19.90 -7.24
N GLN A 147 14.13 20.58 -6.12
CA GLN A 147 12.94 20.35 -5.30
C GLN A 147 11.71 20.95 -5.97
N GLU A 148 11.82 22.15 -6.54
CA GLU A 148 10.78 22.77 -7.35
C GLU A 148 10.45 21.94 -8.61
N GLN A 149 11.48 21.41 -9.27
CA GLN A 149 11.33 20.50 -10.41
C GLN A 149 10.49 19.27 -10.02
N GLN A 150 10.87 18.59 -8.94
CA GLN A 150 10.17 17.43 -8.38
C GLN A 150 8.71 17.75 -8.04
N ARG A 151 8.46 18.87 -7.34
CA ARG A 151 7.11 19.33 -6.98
C ARG A 151 6.27 19.64 -8.23
N SER A 152 6.84 20.30 -9.22
CA SER A 152 6.17 20.66 -10.49
C SER A 152 5.72 19.41 -11.26
N ILE A 153 6.57 18.39 -11.34
CA ILE A 153 6.23 17.10 -11.95
C ILE A 153 5.09 16.42 -11.17
N GLY A 154 5.19 16.36 -9.84
CA GLY A 154 4.15 15.80 -8.97
C GLY A 154 2.79 16.50 -9.13
N SER A 155 2.77 17.83 -9.12
CA SER A 155 1.57 18.64 -9.34
C SER A 155 0.94 18.36 -10.71
N ARG A 156 1.76 18.17 -11.76
CA ARG A 156 1.28 17.81 -13.09
C ARG A 156 0.67 16.40 -13.13
N ILE A 157 1.26 15.43 -12.43
CA ILE A 157 0.69 14.08 -12.28
C ILE A 157 -0.68 14.16 -11.61
N ILE A 158 -0.81 14.91 -10.52
CA ILE A 158 -2.08 15.08 -9.80
C ILE A 158 -3.15 15.68 -10.72
N HIS A 159 -2.80 16.72 -11.48
CA HIS A 159 -3.73 17.33 -12.44
C HIS A 159 -4.24 16.34 -13.49
N LEU A 160 -3.35 15.52 -14.08
CA LEU A 160 -3.76 14.53 -15.08
C LEU A 160 -4.58 13.40 -14.45
N ALA A 161 -4.19 12.94 -13.26
CA ALA A 161 -4.93 11.94 -12.49
C ALA A 161 -6.36 12.40 -12.18
N LEU A 162 -6.54 13.66 -11.75
CA LEU A 162 -7.85 14.26 -11.52
C LEU A 162 -8.71 14.28 -12.80
N ARG A 163 -8.13 14.65 -13.94
CA ARG A 163 -8.86 14.64 -15.24
C ARG A 163 -9.32 13.24 -15.60
N LEU A 164 -8.45 12.25 -15.44
CA LEU A 164 -8.77 10.85 -15.71
C LEU A 164 -9.88 10.35 -14.81
N LEU A 165 -9.95 10.78 -13.54
CA LEU A 165 -10.99 10.34 -12.62
C LEU A 165 -12.34 11.04 -12.84
N GLN A 166 -12.35 12.30 -13.23
CA GLN A 166 -13.58 13.11 -13.27
C GLN A 166 -14.42 12.96 -14.54
N SER A 167 -13.91 12.35 -15.63
CA SER A 167 -14.62 12.04 -16.89
C SER A 167 -15.74 13.02 -17.28
N ARG A 168 -15.52 14.34 -17.16
CA ARG A 168 -16.47 15.33 -17.65
C ARG A 168 -16.22 15.50 -19.16
N ALA A 169 -17.30 15.63 -19.93
CA ALA A 169 -17.31 16.09 -21.32
C ALA A 169 -16.90 17.58 -21.43
N SER A 170 -15.85 17.96 -20.71
CA SER A 170 -15.24 19.27 -20.78
C SER A 170 -14.18 19.24 -21.88
N PRO A 171 -14.00 20.33 -22.65
CA PRO A 171 -12.89 20.43 -23.59
C PRO A 171 -11.54 20.16 -22.89
N ASP A 172 -10.56 19.59 -23.61
CA ASP A 172 -9.22 19.21 -23.10
C ASP A 172 -8.49 20.34 -22.35
N ASP A 173 -8.88 21.60 -22.59
CA ASP A 173 -8.33 22.82 -22.00
C ASP A 173 -9.02 23.28 -20.71
N ALA A 174 -10.11 22.64 -20.28
CA ALA A 174 -10.77 22.98 -19.02
C ALA A 174 -9.88 22.60 -17.82
N PRO A 175 -9.81 23.43 -16.77
CA PRO A 175 -9.08 23.08 -15.55
C PRO A 175 -9.65 21.82 -14.89
N PRO A 176 -8.79 21.00 -14.26
CA PRO A 176 -9.22 19.82 -13.51
C PRO A 176 -9.96 20.16 -12.22
N LEU A 177 -9.82 21.40 -11.72
CA LEU A 177 -10.35 21.81 -10.43
C LEU A 177 -10.66 23.30 -10.45
N THR A 178 -11.85 23.65 -9.94
CA THR A 178 -12.19 25.03 -9.59
C THR A 178 -11.90 25.24 -8.10
N ILE A 179 -11.27 26.35 -7.73
CA ILE A 179 -10.89 26.65 -6.33
C ILE A 179 -11.78 27.76 -5.77
N PHE A 180 -12.42 27.53 -4.63
CA PHE A 180 -13.16 28.55 -3.89
C PHE A 180 -12.34 29.00 -2.68
N ILE A 181 -11.97 30.29 -2.61
CA ILE A 181 -11.20 30.83 -1.47
C ILE A 181 -12.17 31.44 -0.45
N SER A 182 -12.37 30.71 0.64
CA SER A 182 -13.13 31.17 1.80
C SER A 182 -12.20 31.94 2.73
N HIS A 183 -12.48 33.22 2.96
CA HIS A 183 -11.64 34.07 3.81
C HIS A 183 -12.45 35.20 4.48
N ALA A 184 -11.92 35.77 5.56
CA ALA A 184 -12.51 36.95 6.19
C ALA A 184 -12.05 38.23 5.48
N LYS A 185 -12.98 38.98 4.86
CA LYS A 185 -12.69 40.26 4.17
C LYS A 185 -11.89 41.27 5.01
N LEU A 186 -12.06 41.27 6.34
CA LEU A 186 -11.35 42.19 7.24
C LEU A 186 -9.86 41.90 7.35
N ASP A 187 -9.45 40.66 7.07
CA ASP A 187 -8.09 40.17 7.32
C ASP A 187 -7.27 40.06 6.01
N ILE A 188 -7.82 40.50 4.87
CA ILE A 188 -7.16 40.40 3.55
C ILE A 188 -5.84 41.17 3.49
N ASP A 189 -5.76 42.28 4.21
CA ASP A 189 -4.59 43.17 4.30
C ASP A 189 -3.76 42.92 5.57
N THR A 190 -4.16 41.97 6.41
CA THR A 190 -3.49 41.69 7.68
C THR A 190 -2.31 40.76 7.47
N GLU A 191 -1.14 41.08 8.02
CA GLU A 191 0.03 40.20 8.01
C GLU A 191 -0.35 38.82 8.58
N PRO A 192 -0.02 37.71 7.89
CA PRO A 192 0.98 37.59 6.81
C PRO A 192 0.43 37.69 5.37
N CYS A 193 -0.69 38.39 5.15
CA CYS A 193 -1.29 38.66 3.83
C CYS A 193 -1.60 37.41 2.98
N VAL A 194 -1.97 36.30 3.62
CA VAL A 194 -2.13 34.97 3.01
C VAL A 194 -3.01 34.99 1.76
N VAL A 195 -4.19 35.63 1.85
CA VAL A 195 -5.17 35.70 0.77
C VAL A 195 -4.57 36.42 -0.45
N LYS A 196 -3.86 37.53 -0.26
CA LYS A 196 -3.20 38.24 -1.37
C LYS A 196 -2.14 37.39 -2.05
N SER A 197 -1.33 36.66 -1.27
CA SER A 197 -0.32 35.78 -1.83
C SER A 197 -0.94 34.65 -2.67
N LEU A 198 -2.05 34.07 -2.18
CA LEU A 198 -2.83 33.07 -2.93
C LEU A 198 -3.40 33.65 -4.22
N LEU A 199 -4.06 34.81 -4.16
CA LEU A 199 -4.66 35.46 -5.32
C LEU A 199 -3.61 35.87 -6.36
N ALA A 200 -2.47 36.40 -5.93
CA ALA A 200 -1.36 36.75 -6.81
C ALA A 200 -0.81 35.51 -7.52
N TYR A 201 -0.60 34.42 -6.78
CA TYR A 201 -0.14 33.16 -7.35
C TYR A 201 -1.14 32.58 -8.37
N LEU A 202 -2.42 32.51 -8.02
CA LEU A 202 -3.46 31.96 -8.88
C LEU A 202 -3.70 32.81 -10.13
N THR A 203 -3.57 34.14 -10.04
CA THR A 203 -3.70 35.04 -11.19
C THR A 203 -2.59 34.84 -12.21
N VAL A 204 -1.38 34.53 -11.76
CA VAL A 204 -0.22 34.26 -12.63
C VAL A 204 -0.29 32.84 -13.22
N ASN A 205 -0.72 31.86 -12.43
CA ASN A 205 -0.58 30.45 -12.76
C ASN A 205 -1.86 29.76 -13.25
N GLN A 206 -3.03 30.40 -13.15
CA GLN A 206 -4.31 29.85 -13.64
C GLN A 206 -5.08 30.85 -14.53
N PRO A 207 -5.71 30.38 -15.62
CA PRO A 207 -6.62 31.22 -16.41
C PRO A 207 -7.72 31.87 -15.55
N GLN A 208 -8.08 33.11 -15.89
CA GLN A 208 -9.21 33.82 -15.26
C GLN A 208 -10.51 33.05 -15.55
N LYS A 209 -11.28 32.70 -14.48
CA LYS A 209 -12.53 31.88 -14.39
C LYS A 209 -12.43 30.57 -13.58
N ILE A 210 -11.27 30.26 -13.00
CA ILE A 210 -10.99 28.94 -12.41
C ILE A 210 -11.00 28.97 -10.87
N TRP A 211 -11.19 30.15 -10.30
CA TRP A 211 -11.33 30.32 -8.87
C TRP A 211 -12.31 31.44 -8.54
N PHE A 212 -12.96 31.31 -7.39
CA PHE A 212 -13.93 32.26 -6.87
C PHE A 212 -13.42 32.84 -5.56
N ASP A 213 -13.46 34.17 -5.46
CA ASP A 213 -13.23 34.86 -4.21
C ASP A 213 -14.56 35.22 -3.54
N SER A 214 -14.74 34.79 -2.28
CA SER A 214 -15.83 35.27 -1.41
C SER A 214 -15.81 36.82 -1.25
N GLY A 215 -14.66 37.44 -1.54
CA GLY A 215 -14.41 38.87 -1.75
C GLY A 215 -15.39 39.58 -2.70
N ASP A 216 -15.65 38.96 -3.85
CA ASP A 216 -16.10 39.65 -5.09
C ASP A 216 -17.61 39.64 -5.35
N ILE A 217 -18.42 39.11 -4.42
CA ILE A 217 -19.89 39.01 -4.59
C ILE A 217 -20.52 40.42 -4.67
N GLU A 218 -21.22 40.71 -5.79
CA GLU A 218 -21.81 42.02 -6.09
C GLU A 218 -22.83 42.48 -5.01
N VAL A 219 -22.74 43.76 -4.64
CA VAL A 219 -23.66 44.39 -3.68
C VAL A 219 -25.07 44.43 -4.28
N GLY A 220 -25.98 43.60 -3.74
CA GLY A 220 -27.39 43.54 -4.16
C GLY A 220 -27.82 42.22 -4.80
N SER A 221 -26.91 41.26 -5.01
CA SER A 221 -27.26 39.91 -5.45
C SER A 221 -27.98 39.11 -4.35
N ARG A 222 -28.67 38.01 -4.73
CA ARG A 222 -29.20 37.04 -3.76
C ARG A 222 -28.03 36.20 -3.22
N PHE A 223 -27.17 36.84 -2.41
CA PHE A 223 -25.90 36.35 -1.84
C PHE A 223 -25.87 34.85 -1.52
N ALA A 224 -26.94 34.29 -0.96
CA ALA A 224 -26.99 32.88 -0.57
C ALA A 224 -26.94 31.89 -1.75
N LYS A 225 -27.54 32.22 -2.90
CA LYS A 225 -27.62 31.30 -4.05
C LYS A 225 -26.32 31.25 -4.83
N GLU A 226 -25.68 32.40 -5.04
CA GLU A 226 -24.39 32.49 -5.75
C GLU A 226 -23.26 31.77 -4.99
N ILE A 227 -23.26 31.84 -3.66
CA ILE A 227 -22.31 31.09 -2.82
C ILE A 227 -22.57 29.58 -2.90
N GLU A 228 -23.84 29.17 -2.83
CA GLU A 228 -24.20 27.76 -2.95
C GLU A 228 -23.80 27.19 -4.31
N ASP A 229 -24.11 27.92 -5.39
CA ASP A 229 -23.72 27.56 -6.75
C ASP A 229 -22.19 27.54 -6.91
N GLY A 230 -21.47 28.48 -6.28
CA GLY A 230 -19.99 28.55 -6.33
C GLY A 230 -19.28 27.44 -5.57
N VAL A 231 -19.79 27.01 -4.42
CA VAL A 231 -19.19 25.94 -3.60
C VAL A 231 -19.49 24.55 -4.18
N LYS A 232 -20.69 24.34 -4.74
CA LYS A 232 -21.16 23.02 -5.15
C LYS A 232 -20.27 22.29 -6.18
N ASP A 233 -19.52 23.04 -6.99
CA ASP A 233 -18.65 22.49 -8.03
C ASP A 233 -17.17 22.82 -7.83
N ALA A 234 -16.77 23.35 -6.67
CA ALA A 234 -15.41 23.78 -6.38
C ALA A 234 -14.80 23.04 -5.17
N ALA A 235 -13.47 22.91 -5.16
CA ALA A 235 -12.72 22.60 -3.96
C ALA A 235 -12.55 23.87 -3.12
N LEU A 236 -12.72 23.78 -1.81
CA LEU A 236 -12.73 24.91 -0.92
C LEU A 236 -11.40 25.03 -0.16
N LEU A 237 -10.81 26.21 -0.22
CA LEU A 237 -9.66 26.60 0.59
C LEU A 237 -10.13 27.55 1.69
N ALA A 238 -10.12 27.08 2.93
CA ALA A 238 -10.51 27.87 4.10
C ALA A 238 -9.29 28.54 4.73
N VAL A 239 -9.15 29.86 4.58
CA VAL A 239 -8.04 30.63 5.14
C VAL A 239 -8.40 31.07 6.57
N LEU A 240 -8.01 30.26 7.55
CA LEU A 240 -8.33 30.45 8.96
C LEU A 240 -7.44 31.54 9.58
N THR A 241 -7.99 32.74 9.71
CA THR A 241 -7.40 33.89 10.39
C THR A 241 -8.15 34.23 11.69
N ASP A 242 -7.64 35.17 12.47
CA ASP A 242 -8.20 35.61 13.76
C ASP A 242 -9.69 35.99 13.69
N SER A 243 -10.14 36.61 12.58
CA SER A 243 -11.55 36.97 12.38
C SER A 243 -12.38 35.91 11.67
N TYR A 244 -11.79 34.84 11.12
CA TYR A 244 -12.48 33.89 10.21
C TYR A 244 -13.70 33.22 10.84
N SER A 245 -13.52 32.57 11.99
CA SER A 245 -14.59 31.83 12.67
C SER A 245 -15.74 32.72 13.18
N SER A 246 -15.52 34.03 13.30
CA SER A 246 -16.56 35.01 13.66
C SER A 246 -17.53 35.32 12.50
N ARG A 247 -17.14 35.05 11.24
CA ARG A 247 -17.93 35.39 10.06
C ARG A 247 -18.96 34.29 9.76
N SER A 248 -20.23 34.67 9.69
CA SER A 248 -21.32 33.73 9.35
C SER A 248 -21.19 33.11 7.96
N TRP A 249 -20.67 33.87 6.99
CA TRP A 249 -20.51 33.41 5.62
C TRP A 249 -19.40 32.37 5.46
N CYS A 250 -18.20 32.64 6.01
CA CYS A 250 -17.10 31.66 6.07
C CYS A 250 -17.57 30.33 6.66
N ARG A 251 -18.31 30.38 7.78
CA ARG A 251 -18.90 29.17 8.38
C ARG A 251 -19.87 28.45 7.44
N ARG A 252 -20.73 29.19 6.73
CA ARG A 252 -21.71 28.61 5.80
C ARG A 252 -21.04 27.95 4.60
N GLU A 253 -19.97 28.53 4.08
CA GLU A 253 -19.20 27.99 2.95
C GLU A 253 -18.59 26.61 3.30
N VAL A 254 -17.95 26.49 4.48
CA VAL A 254 -17.43 25.20 4.98
C VAL A 254 -18.54 24.17 5.18
N LEU A 255 -19.68 24.57 5.76
CA LEU A 255 -20.82 23.66 5.95
C LEU A 255 -21.39 23.16 4.61
N LEU A 256 -21.48 24.03 3.61
CA LEU A 256 -21.95 23.68 2.27
C LEU A 256 -20.96 22.77 1.54
N ALA A 257 -19.66 23.06 1.63
CA ALA A 257 -18.63 22.22 1.01
C ALA A 257 -18.69 20.79 1.55
N LYS A 258 -18.81 20.64 2.88
CA LYS A 258 -18.94 19.32 3.52
C LYS A 258 -20.27 18.63 3.16
N HIS A 259 -21.37 19.39 3.11
CA HIS A 259 -22.67 18.85 2.69
C HIS A 259 -22.64 18.30 1.25
N PHE A 260 -22.01 19.02 0.33
CA PHE A 260 -21.83 18.61 -1.06
C PHE A 260 -20.60 17.71 -1.27
N GLN A 261 -19.91 17.28 -0.21
CA GLN A 261 -18.75 16.39 -0.26
C GLN A 261 -17.68 16.93 -1.23
N ARG A 262 -17.36 18.22 -1.07
CA ARG A 262 -16.31 18.88 -1.83
C ARG A 262 -14.98 18.77 -1.09
N PRO A 263 -13.85 18.74 -1.82
CA PRO A 263 -12.53 18.81 -1.20
C PRO A 263 -12.39 20.08 -0.38
N VAL A 264 -11.88 19.96 0.85
CA VAL A 264 -11.65 21.10 1.73
C VAL A 264 -10.23 21.01 2.27
N VAL A 265 -9.48 22.10 2.20
CA VAL A 265 -8.20 22.26 2.91
C VAL A 265 -8.25 23.53 3.73
N VAL A 266 -7.71 23.47 4.94
CA VAL A 266 -7.60 24.62 5.84
C VAL A 266 -6.18 25.15 5.79
N VAL A 267 -6.05 26.45 5.59
CA VAL A 267 -4.79 27.17 5.80
C VAL A 267 -4.86 27.80 7.18
N ASP A 268 -4.10 27.27 8.13
CA ASP A 268 -3.99 27.86 9.46
C ASP A 268 -3.04 29.07 9.41
N ALA A 269 -3.65 30.26 9.46
CA ALA A 269 -2.99 31.55 9.44
C ALA A 269 -3.26 32.38 10.71
N VAL A 270 -3.81 31.76 11.76
CA VAL A 270 -4.11 32.43 13.03
C VAL A 270 -2.82 32.97 13.67
N GLN A 271 -2.84 34.26 14.02
CA GLN A 271 -1.71 34.99 14.59
C GLN A 271 -1.83 35.17 16.10
N GLU A 272 -2.95 35.71 16.59
CA GLU A 272 -3.13 35.95 18.02
C GLU A 272 -4.05 34.92 18.66
N ARG A 273 -5.29 34.84 18.17
CA ARG A 273 -6.32 33.93 18.69
C ARG A 273 -7.54 33.86 17.80
N GLU A 274 -8.27 32.76 17.92
CA GLU A 274 -9.69 32.71 17.57
C GLU A 274 -10.54 33.01 18.80
N VAL A 275 -11.50 33.93 18.71
CA VAL A 275 -12.43 34.22 19.82
C VAL A 275 -13.25 32.99 20.19
N ARG A 276 -13.62 32.20 19.18
CA ARG A 276 -14.31 30.92 19.31
C ARG A 276 -14.03 30.09 18.07
N SER A 277 -13.25 29.02 18.21
CA SER A 277 -12.98 28.10 17.10
C SER A 277 -14.27 27.49 16.55
N PHE A 278 -14.33 27.39 15.22
CA PHE A 278 -15.46 26.82 14.52
C PHE A 278 -15.32 25.30 14.42
N PRO A 279 -16.14 24.48 15.10
CA PRO A 279 -15.88 23.05 15.25
C PRO A 279 -15.93 22.26 13.94
N TYR A 280 -16.68 22.73 12.94
CA TYR A 280 -16.88 22.00 11.69
C TYR A 280 -15.81 22.25 10.64
N VAL A 281 -14.75 22.98 10.99
CA VAL A 281 -13.57 23.16 10.13
C VAL A 281 -12.55 22.00 10.27
N GLY A 282 -12.78 21.06 11.20
CA GLY A 282 -11.93 19.88 11.41
C GLY A 282 -12.18 18.74 10.40
N ASN A 283 -11.55 17.58 10.63
CA ASN A 283 -11.63 16.37 9.78
C ASN A 283 -11.27 16.60 8.31
N VAL A 284 -10.35 17.54 8.07
CA VAL A 284 -9.82 17.91 6.75
C VAL A 284 -8.32 18.23 6.90
N PRO A 285 -7.51 18.13 5.84
CA PRO A 285 -6.10 18.52 5.90
C PRO A 285 -5.92 19.98 6.33
N VAL A 286 -4.97 20.22 7.24
CA VAL A 286 -4.61 21.55 7.73
C VAL A 286 -3.16 21.85 7.38
N VAL A 287 -2.93 22.91 6.62
CA VAL A 287 -1.60 23.42 6.28
C VAL A 287 -1.33 24.66 7.11
N ARG A 288 -0.31 24.61 7.97
CA ARG A 288 0.16 25.81 8.68
C ARG A 288 0.81 26.76 7.69
N TRP A 289 0.36 28.01 7.65
CA TRP A 289 0.96 29.02 6.78
C TRP A 289 2.42 29.30 7.16
N LYS A 290 3.33 29.07 6.21
CA LYS A 290 4.78 29.34 6.32
C LYS A 290 5.31 30.24 5.20
N GLY A 291 4.40 30.85 4.42
CA GLY A 291 4.77 31.66 3.25
C GLY A 291 4.89 30.87 1.94
N ASP A 292 4.65 29.56 1.93
CA ASP A 292 4.69 28.71 0.73
C ASP A 292 3.27 28.53 0.16
N VAL A 293 2.93 29.31 -0.88
CA VAL A 293 1.64 29.20 -1.56
C VAL A 293 1.50 27.88 -2.31
N GLN A 294 2.61 27.36 -2.86
CA GLN A 294 2.59 26.14 -3.65
C GLN A 294 2.25 24.94 -2.78
N GLU A 295 2.80 24.85 -1.55
CA GLU A 295 2.45 23.81 -0.58
C GLU A 295 0.94 23.77 -0.28
N VAL A 296 0.31 24.94 -0.16
CA VAL A 296 -1.13 25.08 0.08
C VAL A 296 -1.95 24.55 -1.11
N ILE A 297 -1.59 24.96 -2.33
CA ILE A 297 -2.28 24.51 -3.55
C ILE A 297 -2.07 23.01 -3.77
N ASP A 298 -0.85 22.50 -3.57
CA ASP A 298 -0.53 21.08 -3.68
C ASP A 298 -1.29 20.24 -2.65
N ALA A 299 -1.51 20.75 -1.43
CA ALA A 299 -2.38 20.09 -0.45
C ALA A 299 -3.85 20.02 -0.92
N LEU A 300 -4.38 21.11 -1.50
CA LEU A 300 -5.75 21.13 -2.03
C LEU A 300 -5.93 20.18 -3.22
N LEU A 301 -4.96 20.16 -4.15
CA LEU A 301 -4.97 19.25 -5.30
C LEU A 301 -4.88 17.79 -4.87
N ARG A 302 -4.03 17.49 -3.87
CA ARG A 302 -3.95 16.16 -3.25
C ARG A 302 -5.26 15.75 -2.59
N GLU A 303 -5.90 16.63 -1.82
CA GLU A 303 -7.19 16.30 -1.20
C GLU A 303 -8.28 16.08 -2.26
N ALA A 304 -8.30 16.90 -3.31
CA ALA A 304 -9.23 16.72 -4.42
C ALA A 304 -9.03 15.37 -5.12
N LEU A 305 -7.78 14.98 -5.35
CA LEU A 305 -7.45 13.70 -5.96
C LEU A 305 -7.82 12.53 -5.04
N ARG A 306 -7.60 12.66 -3.72
CA ARG A 306 -7.95 11.63 -2.73
C ARG A 306 -9.44 11.36 -2.75
N GLN A 307 -10.25 12.42 -2.67
CA GLN A 307 -11.71 12.29 -2.69
C GLN A 307 -12.21 11.72 -4.01
N ALA A 308 -11.70 12.18 -5.16
CA ALA A 308 -12.10 11.68 -6.47
C ALA A 308 -11.77 10.18 -6.62
N TYR A 309 -10.57 9.76 -6.20
CA TYR A 309 -10.15 8.36 -6.25
C TYR A 309 -11.01 7.49 -5.32
N ALA A 310 -11.19 7.95 -4.07
CA ALA A 310 -12.05 7.28 -3.10
C ALA A 310 -13.47 7.10 -3.61
N GLU A 311 -14.08 8.15 -4.17
CA GLU A 311 -15.44 8.10 -4.69
C GLU A 311 -15.61 7.01 -5.76
N GLU A 312 -14.71 6.97 -6.74
CA GLU A 312 -14.74 5.96 -7.81
C GLU A 312 -14.47 4.54 -7.28
N ASN A 313 -13.55 4.37 -6.32
CA ASN A 313 -13.29 3.06 -5.72
C ASN A 313 -14.52 2.56 -4.95
N LEU A 314 -15.13 3.42 -4.13
CA LEU A 314 -16.29 3.08 -3.33
C LEU A 314 -17.54 2.82 -4.19
N LYS A 315 -17.73 3.56 -5.29
CA LYS A 315 -18.85 3.32 -6.24
C LYS A 315 -18.83 1.91 -6.83
N LYS A 316 -17.65 1.33 -7.06
CA LYS A 316 -17.50 -0.05 -7.54
C LYS A 316 -17.83 -1.09 -6.47
N ARG A 317 -17.64 -0.73 -5.21
CA ARG A 317 -17.75 -1.63 -4.04
C ARG A 317 -19.08 -1.50 -3.29
N ARG A 318 -19.86 -0.46 -3.59
CA ARG A 318 -21.16 -0.20 -2.95
C ARG A 318 -22.17 -1.29 -3.32
N ARG A 319 -23.00 -1.65 -2.35
CA ARG A 319 -24.21 -2.46 -2.56
C ARG A 319 -25.41 -1.57 -2.83
N ALA A 320 -26.49 -2.18 -3.33
CA ALA A 320 -27.75 -1.49 -3.55
C ALA A 320 -28.25 -0.86 -2.24
N GLY A 321 -28.57 0.45 -2.28
CA GLY A 321 -29.03 1.21 -1.12
C GLY A 321 -27.93 1.82 -0.23
N GLU A 322 -26.65 1.49 -0.44
CA GLU A 322 -25.55 2.14 0.28
C GLU A 322 -25.26 3.54 -0.26
N VAL A 323 -24.95 4.46 0.66
CA VAL A 323 -24.51 5.83 0.36
C VAL A 323 -22.99 5.89 0.42
N VAL A 324 -22.36 6.41 -0.63
CA VAL A 324 -20.91 6.59 -0.66
C VAL A 324 -20.54 7.94 -0.03
N LEU A 325 -19.63 7.92 0.93
CA LEU A 325 -18.90 9.10 1.38
C LEU A 325 -17.41 8.93 1.02
N PRO A 326 -16.81 9.77 0.16
CA PRO A 326 -15.40 9.64 -0.23
C PRO A 326 -14.42 10.15 0.85
N THR A 327 -14.94 10.56 2.00
CA THR A 327 -14.20 11.03 3.16
C THR A 327 -14.68 10.28 4.40
N VAL A 328 -13.86 10.34 5.44
CA VAL A 328 -14.24 9.85 6.77
C VAL A 328 -15.56 10.51 7.21
N PRO A 329 -16.55 9.74 7.70
CA PRO A 329 -17.81 10.30 8.16
C PRO A 329 -17.63 11.08 9.47
N GLU A 330 -18.41 12.15 9.62
CA GLU A 330 -18.50 12.94 10.84
C GLU A 330 -19.96 13.29 11.08
N LEU A 331 -20.32 13.76 12.28
CA LEU A 331 -21.72 14.09 12.60
C LEU A 331 -22.34 15.02 11.55
N LEU A 332 -21.59 16.03 11.09
CA LEU A 332 -22.07 16.98 10.08
C LEU A 332 -22.37 16.33 8.73
N THR A 333 -21.58 15.36 8.26
CA THR A 333 -21.83 14.72 6.96
C THR A 333 -22.98 13.71 7.05
N LEU A 334 -23.26 13.20 8.25
CA LEU A 334 -24.31 12.23 8.52
C LEU A 334 -25.69 12.83 8.80
N VAL A 335 -25.80 14.02 9.40
CA VAL A 335 -27.10 14.64 9.75
C VAL A 335 -28.01 14.92 8.56
N TYR A 336 -27.47 14.92 7.34
CA TYR A 336 -28.23 15.10 6.10
C TYR A 336 -28.69 13.78 5.46
N ARG A 337 -28.49 12.65 6.13
CA ARG A 337 -28.82 11.31 5.63
C ARG A 337 -29.99 10.71 6.40
N ASP A 338 -30.68 9.76 5.78
CA ASP A 338 -31.75 9.03 6.44
C ASP A 338 -31.16 8.13 7.54
N ARG A 339 -31.85 8.03 8.69
CA ARG A 339 -31.34 7.28 9.86
C ARG A 339 -31.12 5.80 9.61
N GLU A 340 -31.76 5.23 8.59
CA GLU A 340 -31.61 3.82 8.22
C GLU A 340 -30.52 3.61 7.15
N SER A 341 -29.89 4.69 6.69
CA SER A 341 -28.84 4.64 5.67
C SER A 341 -27.66 3.80 6.15
N VAL A 342 -27.02 3.18 5.17
CA VAL A 342 -25.74 2.50 5.34
C VAL A 342 -24.72 3.26 4.52
N VAL A 343 -23.69 3.75 5.19
CA VAL A 343 -22.65 4.59 4.60
C VAL A 343 -21.38 3.78 4.40
N LEU A 344 -20.91 3.75 3.16
CA LEU A 344 -19.62 3.18 2.77
C LEU A 344 -18.60 4.31 2.62
N TYR A 345 -17.47 4.21 3.31
CA TYR A 345 -16.38 5.21 3.26
C TYR A 345 -15.00 4.53 3.15
N PRO A 346 -13.90 5.25 2.83
CA PRO A 346 -12.61 4.63 2.57
C PRO A 346 -11.97 4.02 3.81
N ASP A 347 -11.24 2.91 3.63
CA ASP A 347 -10.35 2.34 4.63
C ASP A 347 -9.23 3.32 5.06
N PRO A 348 -8.76 3.29 6.33
CA PRO A 348 -9.13 2.35 7.39
C PRO A 348 -10.39 2.78 8.19
N PRO A 349 -10.93 1.89 9.03
CA PRO A 349 -12.09 2.19 9.88
C PRO A 349 -11.84 3.29 10.91
N LEU A 350 -12.94 3.85 11.43
CA LEU A 350 -12.96 4.92 12.43
C LEU A 350 -12.56 4.37 13.82
N GLY A 351 -11.94 5.22 14.64
CA GLY A 351 -11.64 4.91 16.04
C GLY A 351 -12.90 4.83 16.91
N PRO A 352 -12.86 4.07 18.02
CA PRO A 352 -14.02 3.89 18.91
C PRO A 352 -14.59 5.21 19.43
N GLU A 353 -13.75 6.22 19.67
CA GLU A 353 -14.17 7.54 20.13
C GLU A 353 -15.05 8.26 19.10
N GLU A 354 -14.68 8.18 17.82
CA GLU A 354 -15.45 8.77 16.73
C GLU A 354 -16.69 7.93 16.41
N LEU A 355 -16.56 6.60 16.42
CA LEU A 355 -17.66 5.66 16.22
C LEU A 355 -18.79 5.90 17.23
N ALA A 356 -18.45 6.02 18.52
CA ALA A 356 -19.42 6.26 19.59
C ALA A 356 -20.23 7.55 19.42
N VAL A 357 -19.70 8.54 18.69
CA VAL A 357 -20.43 9.77 18.31
C VAL A 357 -21.32 9.50 17.10
N VAL A 358 -20.77 8.85 16.07
CA VAL A 358 -21.46 8.51 14.83
C VAL A 358 -22.67 7.60 15.08
N GLU A 359 -22.54 6.59 15.94
CA GLU A 359 -23.60 5.62 16.27
C GLU A 359 -24.85 6.28 16.87
N ARG A 360 -24.71 7.44 17.52
CA ARG A 360 -25.86 8.21 18.04
C ARG A 360 -26.79 8.75 16.94
N THR A 361 -26.34 8.74 15.69
CA THR A 361 -27.16 9.13 14.53
C THR A 361 -28.08 8.01 14.05
N CYS A 362 -27.90 6.77 14.55
CA CYS A 362 -28.50 5.53 14.06
C CYS A 362 -28.05 5.10 12.64
N ILE A 363 -27.21 5.89 11.97
CA ILE A 363 -26.66 5.55 10.65
C ILE A 363 -25.52 4.56 10.83
N ARG A 364 -25.54 3.47 10.06
CA ARG A 364 -24.44 2.50 10.05
C ARG A 364 -23.35 3.00 9.11
N VAL A 365 -22.10 2.94 9.56
CA VAL A 365 -20.93 3.29 8.75
C VAL A 365 -19.96 2.12 8.72
N HIS A 366 -19.40 1.82 7.56
CA HIS A 366 -18.35 0.81 7.42
C HIS A 366 -17.45 1.13 6.23
N THR A 367 -16.24 0.57 6.26
CA THR A 367 -15.34 0.59 5.10
C THR A 367 -15.47 -0.70 4.29
N PRO A 368 -15.01 -0.75 3.02
CA PRO A 368 -15.07 -1.97 2.20
C PRO A 368 -14.43 -3.19 2.87
N LEU A 369 -13.18 -3.05 3.34
CA LEU A 369 -12.46 -4.18 3.92
C LEU A 369 -12.95 -4.55 5.32
N GLN A 370 -13.39 -3.56 6.12
CA GLN A 370 -14.06 -3.83 7.40
C GLN A 370 -15.32 -4.64 7.21
N ARG A 371 -16.20 -4.24 6.28
CA ARG A 371 -17.41 -4.98 5.97
C ARG A 371 -17.08 -6.41 5.53
N HIS A 372 -16.11 -6.56 4.62
CA HIS A 372 -15.72 -7.88 4.10
C HIS A 372 -15.17 -8.81 5.19
N ALA A 373 -14.38 -8.26 6.12
CA ALA A 373 -13.83 -8.97 7.27
C ALA A 373 -14.92 -9.36 8.29
N GLN A 374 -15.82 -8.44 8.65
CA GLN A 374 -16.88 -8.70 9.62
C GLN A 374 -17.94 -9.69 9.10
N GLU A 375 -18.20 -9.72 7.79
CA GLU A 375 -19.07 -10.73 7.18
C GLU A 375 -18.46 -12.13 7.14
N ARG A 376 -17.15 -12.22 7.37
CA ARG A 376 -16.37 -13.47 7.46
C ARG A 376 -15.75 -13.56 8.86
N ASP A 377 -16.59 -13.31 9.86
CA ASP A 377 -16.17 -13.39 11.26
C ASP A 377 -15.76 -14.84 11.60
N LEU A 378 -14.48 -15.00 11.94
CA LEU A 378 -13.85 -16.28 12.29
C LEU A 378 -13.48 -16.32 13.78
N THR A 379 -13.96 -15.37 14.60
CA THR A 379 -13.65 -15.27 16.04
C THR A 379 -13.95 -16.57 16.79
N GLY A 380 -15.08 -17.23 16.48
CA GLY A 380 -15.48 -18.50 17.12
C GLY A 380 -14.59 -19.70 16.79
N LYS A 381 -13.72 -19.60 15.77
CA LYS A 381 -12.89 -20.72 15.27
C LYS A 381 -11.52 -20.82 15.93
N SER A 382 -11.12 -19.81 16.72
CA SER A 382 -9.82 -19.77 17.43
C SER A 382 -8.59 -19.96 16.53
N LEU A 383 -8.69 -19.56 15.26
CA LEU A 383 -7.65 -19.79 14.25
C LEU A 383 -6.36 -19.03 14.56
N VAL A 384 -5.23 -19.65 14.21
CA VAL A 384 -3.91 -19.03 14.14
C VAL A 384 -3.42 -19.11 12.70
N VAL A 385 -3.13 -17.97 12.08
CA VAL A 385 -2.57 -17.91 10.73
C VAL A 385 -1.11 -17.48 10.78
N ALA A 386 -0.22 -18.29 10.23
CA ALA A 386 1.19 -17.97 10.10
C ALA A 386 1.42 -16.98 8.94
N ILE A 387 2.17 -15.93 9.21
CA ILE A 387 2.62 -14.96 8.21
C ILE A 387 4.07 -15.27 7.84
N SER A 388 4.27 -15.86 6.66
CA SER A 388 5.57 -16.15 6.09
C SER A 388 6.01 -15.02 5.17
N ALA A 389 6.75 -14.07 5.73
CA ALA A 389 7.21 -12.91 4.98
C ALA A 389 8.65 -12.53 5.35
N SER A 390 9.45 -12.24 4.33
CA SER A 390 10.74 -11.57 4.45
C SER A 390 11.03 -10.78 3.17
N PRO A 391 12.01 -9.87 3.16
CA PRO A 391 12.35 -9.11 1.97
C PRO A 391 12.62 -10.02 0.76
N ALA A 392 12.14 -9.62 -0.41
CA ALA A 392 12.44 -10.25 -1.68
C ALA A 392 13.49 -9.42 -2.41
N GLU A 393 14.65 -10.01 -2.72
CA GLU A 393 15.76 -9.31 -3.37
C GLU A 393 15.43 -8.89 -4.81
N ASP A 394 14.49 -9.58 -5.43
CA ASP A 394 14.09 -9.44 -6.82
C ASP A 394 12.78 -8.65 -6.99
N ILE A 395 12.22 -8.07 -5.92
CA ILE A 395 10.97 -7.29 -5.94
C ILE A 395 10.96 -6.18 -6.99
N SER A 396 12.13 -5.61 -7.30
CA SER A 396 12.27 -4.56 -8.32
C SER A 396 12.04 -5.08 -9.75
N ARG A 397 12.26 -6.37 -10.02
CA ARG A 397 11.89 -7.03 -11.30
C ARG A 397 10.38 -7.04 -11.52
N PHE A 398 9.59 -6.89 -10.46
CA PHE A 398 8.13 -6.82 -10.51
C PHE A 398 7.61 -5.38 -10.56
N GLY A 399 8.49 -4.38 -10.69
CA GLY A 399 8.09 -2.97 -10.67
C GLY A 399 7.64 -2.49 -9.29
N LEU A 400 8.04 -3.20 -8.23
CA LEU A 400 7.69 -2.90 -6.85
C LEU A 400 8.94 -2.52 -6.02
N ARG A 401 8.72 -2.21 -4.76
CA ARG A 401 9.69 -1.71 -3.76
C ARG A 401 9.30 -2.26 -2.39
N SER A 402 10.24 -2.26 -1.44
CA SER A 402 10.00 -2.77 -0.08
C SER A 402 8.79 -2.13 0.60
N VAL A 403 8.57 -0.83 0.38
CA VAL A 403 7.39 -0.11 0.89
C VAL A 403 6.06 -0.76 0.49
N HIS A 404 5.95 -1.29 -0.73
CA HIS A 404 4.73 -1.99 -1.16
C HIS A 404 4.53 -3.31 -0.40
N LEU A 405 5.60 -4.09 -0.24
CA LEU A 405 5.54 -5.36 0.51
C LEU A 405 5.18 -5.10 1.97
N GLU A 406 5.83 -4.13 2.61
CA GLU A 406 5.58 -3.77 4.01
C GLU A 406 4.15 -3.26 4.23
N ALA A 407 3.65 -2.39 3.36
CA ALA A 407 2.29 -1.87 3.43
C ALA A 407 1.24 -2.97 3.24
N THR A 408 1.45 -3.86 2.26
CA THR A 408 0.55 -4.98 1.98
C THR A 408 0.51 -5.96 3.15
N LEU A 409 1.68 -6.29 3.70
CA LEU A 409 1.80 -7.18 4.85
C LEU A 409 1.07 -6.60 6.09
N LEU A 410 1.19 -5.29 6.33
CA LEU A 410 0.49 -4.63 7.43
C LEU A 410 -1.03 -4.69 7.27
N GLU A 411 -1.56 -4.42 6.07
CA GLU A 411 -3.01 -4.46 5.82
C GLU A 411 -3.56 -5.89 5.88
N ILE A 412 -2.85 -6.91 5.34
CA ILE A 412 -3.23 -8.32 5.52
C ILE A 412 -3.39 -8.65 7.00
N SER A 413 -2.38 -8.32 7.80
CA SER A 413 -2.42 -8.54 9.25
C SER A 413 -3.57 -7.80 9.94
N ARG A 414 -3.87 -6.56 9.52
CA ARG A 414 -4.98 -5.75 10.04
C ARG A 414 -6.32 -6.46 9.89
N TYR A 415 -6.64 -6.95 8.69
CA TYR A 415 -7.95 -7.52 8.42
C TYR A 415 -8.08 -8.98 8.85
N LEU A 416 -6.97 -9.74 8.92
CA LEU A 416 -6.98 -11.03 9.63
C LEU A 416 -7.34 -10.83 11.10
N LEU A 417 -6.69 -9.87 11.78
CA LEU A 417 -6.97 -9.54 13.17
C LEU A 417 -8.43 -9.08 13.37
N ILE A 418 -8.95 -8.19 12.51
CA ILE A 418 -10.37 -7.75 12.55
C ILE A 418 -11.34 -8.93 12.39
N SER A 419 -10.97 -9.95 11.60
CA SER A 419 -11.79 -11.16 11.41
C SER A 419 -11.68 -12.16 12.58
N GLY A 420 -11.05 -11.77 13.70
CA GLY A 420 -10.90 -12.61 14.89
C GLY A 420 -9.75 -13.63 14.85
N ILE A 421 -8.89 -13.55 13.83
CA ILE A 421 -7.78 -14.49 13.64
C ILE A 421 -6.56 -14.05 14.45
N ARG A 422 -5.90 -14.99 15.13
CA ARG A 422 -4.59 -14.76 15.76
C ARG A 422 -3.47 -14.94 14.75
N LEU A 423 -2.38 -14.20 14.90
CA LEU A 423 -1.26 -14.26 13.96
C LEU A 423 -0.09 -15.06 14.56
N ALA A 424 0.59 -15.84 13.74
CA ALA A 424 1.87 -16.44 14.06
C ALA A 424 2.99 -15.85 13.19
N TYR A 425 4.14 -15.55 13.79
CA TYR A 425 5.30 -15.01 13.08
C TYR A 425 6.60 -15.59 13.64
N GLY A 426 7.61 -15.79 12.78
CA GLY A 426 8.89 -16.42 13.14
C GLY A 426 10.10 -15.46 13.11
N GLY A 427 9.87 -14.15 13.25
CA GLY A 427 10.92 -13.14 13.10
C GLY A 427 11.54 -12.63 14.40
N HIS A 428 12.62 -11.86 14.25
CA HIS A 428 13.35 -11.27 15.37
C HIS A 428 12.56 -10.15 16.08
N LEU A 429 12.86 -9.91 17.35
CA LEU A 429 12.16 -8.92 18.15
C LEU A 429 12.79 -7.51 18.13
N GLY A 430 13.80 -7.29 17.27
CA GLY A 430 14.49 -6.00 17.09
C GLY A 430 13.55 -4.81 16.79
N ALA A 431 14.00 -3.59 17.09
CA ALA A 431 13.17 -2.38 17.07
C ALA A 431 12.57 -2.05 15.69
N ASP A 432 13.31 -2.37 14.62
CA ASP A 432 12.86 -2.18 13.23
C ASP A 432 12.17 -3.43 12.64
N GLY A 433 11.95 -4.46 13.47
CA GLY A 433 11.37 -5.73 13.04
C GLY A 433 9.85 -5.66 12.82
N TYR A 434 9.36 -6.47 11.89
CA TYR A 434 7.93 -6.58 11.61
C TYR A 434 7.11 -6.99 12.85
N THR A 435 7.68 -7.78 13.77
CA THR A 435 7.03 -8.15 15.04
C THR A 435 6.64 -6.93 15.88
N VAL A 436 7.46 -5.87 15.90
CA VAL A 436 7.16 -4.63 16.61
C VAL A 436 6.02 -3.88 15.92
N ARG A 437 5.99 -3.87 14.58
CA ARG A 437 4.89 -3.27 13.81
C ARG A 437 3.56 -3.99 14.06
N LEU A 438 3.57 -5.32 14.10
CA LEU A 438 2.40 -6.12 14.48
C LEU A 438 1.94 -5.85 15.92
N ALA A 439 2.88 -5.75 16.86
CA ALA A 439 2.56 -5.43 18.25
C ALA A 439 1.96 -4.01 18.39
N ASN A 440 2.45 -3.04 17.60
CA ASN A 440 1.86 -1.71 17.54
C ASN A 440 0.47 -1.72 16.91
N LEU A 441 0.24 -2.54 15.88
CA LEU A 441 -1.08 -2.71 15.26
C LEU A 441 -2.12 -3.25 16.25
N LEU A 442 -1.73 -4.13 17.17
CA LEU A 442 -2.63 -4.61 18.24
C LEU A 442 -2.99 -3.56 19.29
N ARG A 443 -2.18 -2.50 19.40
CA ARG A 443 -2.39 -1.37 20.32
C ARG A 443 -3.15 -0.22 19.64
N ASP A 444 -3.48 -0.36 18.36
CA ASP A 444 -4.34 0.55 17.62
C ASP A 444 -5.77 0.44 18.19
N PRO A 445 -6.36 1.51 18.76
CA PRO A 445 -7.69 1.49 19.35
C PRO A 445 -8.79 1.04 18.36
N VAL A 446 -8.61 1.32 17.06
CA VAL A 446 -9.52 0.86 16.01
C VAL A 446 -9.55 -0.66 15.97
N ILE A 447 -8.37 -1.29 16.00
CA ILE A 447 -8.22 -2.74 15.91
C ILE A 447 -8.64 -3.41 17.21
N GLU A 448 -8.34 -2.81 18.35
CA GLU A 448 -8.82 -3.29 19.64
C GLU A 448 -10.34 -3.32 19.70
N HIS A 449 -11.01 -2.23 19.29
CA HIS A 449 -12.46 -2.13 19.29
C HIS A 449 -13.13 -3.09 18.28
N LEU A 450 -12.63 -3.13 17.04
CA LEU A 450 -13.24 -3.97 15.99
C LEU A 450 -13.10 -5.48 16.25
N ARG A 451 -12.14 -5.88 17.10
CA ARG A 451 -11.98 -7.26 17.55
C ARG A 451 -12.99 -7.66 18.63
N GLY A 452 -13.83 -6.74 19.08
CA GLY A 452 -14.84 -6.92 20.12
C GLY A 452 -14.41 -6.37 21.48
N ASP A 453 -15.34 -5.73 22.19
CA ASP A 453 -15.13 -5.17 23.53
C ASP A 453 -14.69 -6.27 24.50
N ARG A 454 -13.50 -6.07 25.07
CA ARG A 454 -13.01 -6.85 26.23
C ARG A 454 -13.99 -6.62 27.37
N THR A 455 -14.59 -7.67 27.91
CA THR A 455 -15.29 -7.51 29.17
C THR A 455 -14.24 -7.20 30.25
N GLU A 456 -14.52 -6.27 31.17
CA GLU A 456 -13.59 -5.95 32.29
C GLU A 456 -13.24 -7.19 33.15
N SER A 457 -13.96 -8.30 32.96
CA SER A 457 -13.72 -9.62 33.56
C SER A 457 -12.70 -10.51 32.84
N ASP A 458 -12.23 -10.17 31.63
CA ASP A 458 -11.22 -10.94 30.88
C ASP A 458 -9.81 -10.63 31.38
N VAL A 459 -9.54 -11.05 32.62
CA VAL A 459 -8.22 -10.94 33.27
C VAL A 459 -7.14 -11.78 32.56
N ASP A 460 -7.54 -12.68 31.65
CA ASP A 460 -6.64 -13.41 30.74
C ASP A 460 -6.70 -12.81 29.32
N CYS A 461 -5.88 -11.80 29.06
CA CYS A 461 -5.63 -11.34 27.68
C CYS A 461 -4.94 -12.45 26.88
N ALA A 462 -5.72 -13.31 26.23
CA ALA A 462 -5.17 -14.33 25.35
C ALA A 462 -4.26 -13.66 24.29
N PRO A 463 -3.04 -14.18 24.06
CA PRO A 463 -2.10 -13.59 23.12
C PRO A 463 -2.67 -13.63 21.71
N GLN A 464 -2.53 -12.52 21.01
CA GLN A 464 -3.08 -12.30 19.67
C GLN A 464 -2.03 -12.50 18.59
N ILE A 465 -0.77 -12.36 18.97
CA ILE A 465 0.35 -12.80 18.16
C ILE A 465 1.11 -13.89 18.93
N VAL A 466 1.51 -14.93 18.21
CA VAL A 466 2.43 -15.96 18.69
C VAL A 466 3.74 -15.79 17.92
N ASN A 467 4.81 -15.44 18.61
CA ASN A 467 6.15 -15.32 18.02
C ASN A 467 6.97 -16.56 18.36
N TYR A 468 7.24 -17.40 17.36
CA TYR A 468 8.08 -18.58 17.53
C TYR A 468 9.55 -18.16 17.43
N LEU A 469 10.29 -18.34 18.52
CA LEU A 469 11.70 -17.99 18.60
C LEU A 469 12.54 -19.23 18.31
N PRO A 470 13.24 -19.31 17.16
CA PRO A 470 14.07 -20.46 16.83
C PRO A 470 15.31 -20.52 17.72
N TRP A 471 15.72 -21.71 18.15
CA TRP A 471 17.10 -21.91 18.59
C TRP A 471 18.03 -21.84 17.35
N PRO A 472 19.28 -21.31 17.41
CA PRO A 472 19.97 -20.70 18.55
C PRO A 472 19.83 -19.16 18.55
N LEU A 473 18.68 -18.58 18.17
CA LEU A 473 18.50 -17.13 18.21
C LEU A 473 18.56 -16.63 19.66
N PHE A 474 19.60 -15.88 19.97
CA PHE A 474 19.69 -15.15 21.22
C PHE A 474 18.76 -13.94 21.20
N GLU A 475 17.95 -13.80 22.24
CA GLU A 475 17.01 -12.69 22.36
C GLU A 475 17.14 -12.04 23.73
N SER A 476 17.20 -10.71 23.76
CA SER A 476 17.41 -9.97 24.99
C SER A 476 16.10 -9.83 25.79
N LEU A 477 16.21 -9.83 27.12
CA LEU A 477 15.06 -9.52 28.00
C LEU A 477 14.44 -8.15 27.67
N HIS A 478 15.27 -7.19 27.25
CA HIS A 478 14.80 -5.87 26.84
C HIS A 478 13.88 -5.95 25.61
N SER A 479 14.26 -6.72 24.59
CA SER A 479 13.44 -6.92 23.40
C SER A 479 12.11 -7.61 23.74
N GLN A 480 12.13 -8.64 24.60
CA GLN A 480 10.92 -9.35 25.01
C GLN A 480 9.97 -8.44 25.78
N ALA A 481 10.50 -7.65 26.73
CA ALA A 481 9.70 -6.71 27.52
C ALA A 481 9.00 -5.64 26.67
N ARG A 482 9.58 -5.23 25.53
CA ARG A 482 9.03 -4.19 24.64
C ARG A 482 7.71 -4.59 23.96
N ILE A 483 7.51 -5.88 23.70
CA ILE A 483 6.39 -6.34 22.87
C ILE A 483 5.07 -6.39 23.66
N GLY A 484 5.15 -6.58 24.97
CA GLY A 484 4.00 -6.55 25.87
C GLY A 484 3.15 -7.82 25.84
N ALA A 485 2.12 -7.86 26.68
CA ALA A 485 1.37 -9.08 26.99
C ALA A 485 0.55 -9.67 25.82
N LEU A 486 0.27 -8.89 24.78
CA LEU A 486 -0.52 -9.35 23.64
C LEU A 486 0.26 -10.24 22.66
N VAL A 487 1.57 -10.40 22.88
CA VAL A 487 2.41 -11.27 22.08
C VAL A 487 3.03 -12.36 22.95
N LYS A 488 2.70 -13.60 22.66
CA LYS A 488 3.31 -14.76 23.31
C LYS A 488 4.57 -15.15 22.55
N VAL A 489 5.71 -15.05 23.22
CA VAL A 489 6.97 -15.57 22.69
C VAL A 489 7.10 -17.04 23.09
N ILE A 490 7.31 -17.90 22.11
CA ILE A 490 7.49 -19.35 22.32
C ILE A 490 8.93 -19.71 21.93
N PRO A 491 9.83 -19.98 22.89
CA PRO A 491 11.14 -20.54 22.59
C PRO A 491 10.97 -21.97 22.05
N CYS A 492 11.59 -22.23 20.90
CA CYS A 492 11.67 -23.56 20.32
C CYS A 492 12.89 -24.30 20.87
N PRO A 493 12.77 -25.62 21.10
CA PRO A 493 13.84 -26.40 21.72
C PRO A 493 15.09 -26.44 20.84
N ARG A 494 16.23 -26.68 21.48
CA ARG A 494 17.47 -27.06 20.78
C ARG A 494 17.26 -28.44 20.12
N PRO A 495 17.69 -28.63 18.86
CA PRO A 495 17.69 -29.95 18.22
C PRO A 495 18.59 -30.94 18.96
N ASP A 496 18.14 -32.19 19.12
CA ASP A 496 18.85 -33.23 19.87
C ASP A 496 20.24 -33.55 19.27
N ASP A 497 20.41 -33.33 17.97
CA ASP A 497 21.64 -33.63 17.22
C ASP A 497 22.69 -32.51 17.25
N VAL A 498 22.43 -31.41 17.96
CA VAL A 498 23.33 -30.25 18.02
C VAL A 498 23.56 -29.79 19.45
N ASP A 499 24.76 -30.03 20.01
CA ASP A 499 25.10 -29.76 21.41
C ASP A 499 26.47 -29.09 21.60
N GLU A 500 26.86 -28.87 22.86
CA GLU A 500 28.13 -28.26 23.24
C GLU A 500 29.37 -29.06 22.83
N ALA A 501 29.22 -30.34 22.45
CA ALA A 501 30.32 -31.14 21.92
C ALA A 501 30.67 -30.73 20.48
N LEU A 502 29.72 -30.17 19.72
CA LEU A 502 29.96 -29.62 18.38
C LEU A 502 30.55 -28.21 18.42
N ASP A 503 30.00 -27.35 19.28
CA ASP A 503 30.52 -26.00 19.54
C ASP A 503 30.12 -25.58 20.96
N PRO A 504 31.04 -25.10 21.82
CA PRO A 504 30.73 -24.65 23.17
C PRO A 504 29.64 -23.56 23.27
N LEU A 505 29.32 -22.87 22.16
CA LEU A 505 28.24 -21.89 22.10
C LEU A 505 26.84 -22.54 22.07
N PHE A 506 26.70 -23.82 21.74
CA PHE A 506 25.41 -24.52 21.54
C PHE A 506 24.72 -24.94 22.85
N THR A 507 24.75 -24.04 23.82
CA THR A 507 24.07 -24.17 25.11
C THR A 507 22.54 -24.18 24.98
N ASP A 508 21.88 -24.79 25.97
CA ASP A 508 20.42 -24.73 26.15
C ASP A 508 20.07 -24.35 27.61
N PRO A 509 19.50 -23.15 27.86
CA PRO A 509 19.15 -22.12 26.88
C PRO A 509 20.39 -21.41 26.31
N ILE A 510 20.23 -20.79 25.14
CA ILE A 510 21.31 -20.04 24.50
C ILE A 510 21.71 -18.80 25.32
N LEU A 511 23.01 -18.66 25.62
CA LEU A 511 23.50 -17.61 26.52
C LEU A 511 24.02 -16.35 25.80
N CYS A 512 24.34 -16.45 24.52
CA CYS A 512 24.85 -15.34 23.71
C CYS A 512 24.57 -15.55 22.22
N GLU A 513 24.84 -14.54 21.40
CA GLU A 513 24.64 -14.60 19.97
C GLU A 513 25.58 -15.63 19.30
N VAL A 514 24.99 -16.55 18.52
CA VAL A 514 25.72 -17.53 17.72
C VAL A 514 25.91 -17.00 16.30
N PRO A 515 27.13 -16.63 15.89
CA PRO A 515 27.38 -16.11 14.54
C PRO A 515 27.29 -17.23 13.49
N VAL A 516 26.95 -16.87 12.25
CA VAL A 516 26.98 -17.78 11.09
C VAL A 516 28.31 -17.62 10.36
N ASP A 517 29.40 -17.93 11.05
CA ASP A 517 30.78 -17.73 10.57
C ASP A 517 31.51 -19.04 10.22
N ASN A 518 30.85 -20.19 10.35
CA ASN A 518 31.33 -21.49 9.88
C ASN A 518 30.17 -22.47 9.63
N ALA A 519 30.47 -23.61 9.01
CA ALA A 519 29.49 -24.64 8.64
C ALA A 519 28.80 -25.30 9.84
N ILE A 520 29.51 -25.54 10.95
CA ILE A 520 28.94 -26.15 12.17
C ILE A 520 27.91 -25.22 12.83
N ARG A 521 28.20 -23.92 12.91
CA ARG A 521 27.23 -22.92 13.41
C ARG A 521 26.08 -22.69 12.45
N ARG A 522 26.32 -22.75 11.13
CA ARG A 522 25.23 -22.75 10.15
C ARG A 522 24.35 -23.99 10.28
N LEU A 523 24.92 -25.16 10.57
CA LEU A 523 24.16 -26.38 10.88
C LEU A 523 23.24 -26.17 12.07
N ALA A 524 23.75 -25.61 13.18
CA ALA A 524 22.93 -25.28 14.34
C ALA A 524 21.73 -24.37 13.99
N TRP A 525 21.98 -23.29 13.23
CA TRP A 525 20.91 -22.41 12.74
C TRP A 525 19.92 -23.14 11.83
N ALA A 526 20.39 -23.96 10.90
CA ALA A 526 19.53 -24.68 9.98
C ALA A 526 18.61 -25.68 10.70
N ARG A 527 19.17 -26.44 11.64
CA ARG A 527 18.41 -27.42 12.43
C ARG A 527 17.40 -26.74 13.34
N GLY A 528 17.79 -25.71 14.08
CA GLY A 528 16.87 -25.01 14.98
C GLY A 528 15.80 -24.17 14.28
N LEU A 529 16.08 -23.62 13.09
CA LEU A 529 15.05 -23.01 12.24
C LEU A 529 14.06 -24.05 11.71
N THR A 530 14.54 -25.24 11.31
CA THR A 530 13.68 -26.34 10.86
C THR A 530 12.75 -26.80 12.00
N GLU A 531 13.30 -27.00 13.20
CA GLU A 531 12.51 -27.37 14.39
C GLU A 531 11.41 -26.36 14.70
N MET A 532 11.74 -25.06 14.64
CA MET A 532 10.77 -23.99 14.82
C MET A 532 9.66 -24.01 13.77
N ARG A 533 10.00 -24.25 12.49
CA ARG A 533 9.03 -24.31 11.39
C ARG A 533 8.11 -25.53 11.51
N CYS A 534 8.66 -26.71 11.82
CA CYS A 534 7.88 -27.92 12.06
C CYS A 534 6.88 -27.70 13.21
N ARG A 535 7.34 -27.10 14.32
CA ARG A 535 6.46 -26.75 15.44
C ARG A 535 5.39 -25.75 15.04
N GLN A 536 5.75 -24.71 14.29
CA GLN A 536 4.79 -23.72 13.82
C GLN A 536 3.71 -24.38 12.95
N VAL A 537 4.08 -25.22 11.98
CA VAL A 537 3.12 -25.95 11.12
C VAL A 537 2.16 -26.82 11.94
N ALA A 538 2.66 -27.48 12.99
CA ALA A 538 1.84 -28.31 13.88
C ALA A 538 0.86 -27.52 14.77
N GLU A 539 1.15 -26.25 15.06
CA GLU A 539 0.38 -25.43 16.00
C GLU A 539 -0.51 -24.37 15.31
N VAL A 540 -0.25 -24.02 14.05
CA VAL A 540 -1.03 -23.04 13.29
C VAL A 540 -2.07 -23.73 12.40
N ASN A 541 -3.08 -22.98 11.95
CA ASN A 541 -4.15 -23.50 11.12
C ASN A 541 -3.88 -23.31 9.63
N ALA A 542 -3.37 -22.15 9.22
CA ALA A 542 -3.10 -21.81 7.83
C ALA A 542 -1.86 -20.92 7.69
N ARG A 543 -1.37 -20.74 6.47
CA ARG A 543 -0.18 -19.92 6.16
C ARG A 543 -0.43 -18.95 5.01
N VAL A 544 -0.03 -17.70 5.19
CA VAL A 544 0.03 -16.69 4.13
C VAL A 544 1.49 -16.41 3.82
N ALA A 545 1.91 -16.60 2.56
CA ALA A 545 3.28 -16.39 2.12
C ALA A 545 3.38 -15.21 1.14
N LEU A 546 4.30 -14.27 1.44
CA LEU A 546 4.54 -13.06 0.66
C LEU A 546 6.04 -12.76 0.60
N GLY A 547 6.58 -12.61 -0.62
CA GLY A 547 8.00 -12.35 -0.82
C GLY A 547 8.86 -13.55 -0.42
N GLY A 548 9.92 -13.30 0.35
CA GLY A 548 10.83 -14.33 0.81
C GLY A 548 12.19 -14.28 0.13
N ARG A 549 13.28 -14.33 0.91
CA ARG A 549 14.65 -14.32 0.38
C ARG A 549 14.90 -15.49 -0.55
N ILE A 550 15.55 -15.28 -1.70
CA ILE A 550 15.81 -16.34 -2.70
C ILE A 550 17.29 -16.68 -2.89
N GLY A 551 18.21 -15.87 -2.36
CA GLY A 551 19.65 -16.11 -2.52
C GLY A 551 20.44 -15.81 -1.25
N TYR A 552 20.67 -14.53 -0.95
CA TYR A 552 21.67 -14.14 0.05
C TYR A 552 21.10 -13.94 1.45
N GLY A 553 21.77 -14.53 2.45
CA GLY A 553 21.58 -14.18 3.85
C GLY A 553 20.47 -14.94 4.59
N TYR A 554 19.93 -16.03 4.04
CA TYR A 554 19.19 -16.99 4.88
C TYR A 554 20.17 -17.92 5.63
N ARG A 555 19.75 -18.38 6.81
CA ARG A 555 20.60 -19.20 7.72
C ARG A 555 20.26 -20.70 7.69
N GLY A 556 19.15 -21.05 7.05
CA GLY A 556 18.66 -22.42 6.90
C GLY A 556 19.42 -23.27 5.88
N ARG A 557 18.96 -24.52 5.72
CA ARG A 557 19.38 -25.44 4.65
C ARG A 557 18.87 -25.01 3.27
N ILE A 558 17.65 -24.48 3.24
CA ILE A 558 16.99 -23.86 2.09
C ILE A 558 16.40 -22.51 2.52
N PRO A 559 15.95 -21.66 1.58
CA PRO A 559 15.25 -20.42 1.92
C PRO A 559 14.08 -20.63 2.89
N GLY A 560 13.94 -19.72 3.86
CA GLY A 560 13.04 -19.94 4.99
C GLY A 560 11.55 -19.98 4.62
N VAL A 561 11.11 -19.03 3.79
CA VAL A 561 9.72 -19.00 3.29
C VAL A 561 9.43 -20.21 2.41
N LEU A 562 10.40 -20.68 1.61
CA LEU A 562 10.25 -21.92 0.84
C LEU A 562 10.02 -23.12 1.76
N GLU A 563 10.86 -23.30 2.79
CA GLU A 563 10.69 -24.41 3.74
C GLU A 563 9.35 -24.36 4.48
N GLU A 564 8.92 -23.16 4.89
CA GLU A 564 7.61 -22.95 5.53
C GLU A 564 6.44 -23.35 4.62
N ILE A 565 6.52 -23.04 3.33
CA ILE A 565 5.51 -23.44 2.35
C ILE A 565 5.51 -24.96 2.18
N LEU A 566 6.67 -25.58 1.94
CA LEU A 566 6.79 -27.02 1.71
C LEU A 566 6.26 -27.83 2.90
N LEU A 567 6.68 -27.47 4.12
CA LEU A 567 6.20 -28.15 5.34
C LEU A 567 4.69 -27.99 5.53
N SER A 568 4.09 -26.88 5.10
CA SER A 568 2.64 -26.66 5.20
C SER A 568 1.88 -27.50 4.17
N ILE A 569 2.39 -27.58 2.93
CA ILE A 569 1.85 -28.46 1.90
C ILE A 569 1.90 -29.92 2.36
N ASP A 570 3.05 -30.37 2.90
CA ASP A 570 3.21 -31.73 3.43
C ASP A 570 2.23 -32.05 4.56
N ALA A 571 1.86 -31.04 5.35
CA ALA A 571 0.87 -31.15 6.42
C ALA A 571 -0.59 -31.01 5.94
N ASN A 572 -0.85 -30.83 4.64
CA ASN A 572 -2.16 -30.45 4.07
C ASN A 572 -2.76 -29.20 4.75
N GLN A 573 -1.89 -28.29 5.20
CA GLN A 573 -2.29 -27.03 5.80
C GLN A 573 -2.63 -26.02 4.68
N PRO A 574 -3.74 -25.26 4.78
CA PRO A 574 -4.06 -24.19 3.85
C PRO A 574 -2.90 -23.20 3.64
N VAL A 575 -2.47 -23.02 2.39
CA VAL A 575 -1.40 -22.08 2.00
C VAL A 575 -1.92 -21.04 1.00
N TYR A 576 -1.75 -19.76 1.31
CA TYR A 576 -2.08 -18.63 0.43
C TYR A 576 -0.77 -18.04 -0.12
N LEU A 577 -0.55 -18.18 -1.43
CA LEU A 577 0.69 -17.74 -2.09
C LEU A 577 0.49 -16.41 -2.83
N ILE A 578 1.19 -15.37 -2.39
CA ILE A 578 1.16 -14.05 -3.04
C ILE A 578 2.47 -13.84 -3.81
N GLY A 579 2.49 -14.30 -5.06
CA GLY A 579 3.68 -14.29 -5.93
C GLY A 579 4.01 -12.94 -6.59
N ALA A 580 3.09 -11.98 -6.57
CA ALA A 580 3.23 -10.72 -7.32
C ALA A 580 4.36 -9.79 -6.82
N TYR A 581 4.95 -10.10 -5.66
CA TYR A 581 5.98 -9.32 -4.97
C TYR A 581 7.38 -9.97 -5.07
N GLY A 582 7.52 -11.03 -5.87
CA GLY A 582 8.77 -11.76 -6.04
C GLY A 582 9.08 -12.71 -4.90
N GLY A 583 10.34 -13.08 -4.78
CA GLY A 583 10.85 -13.92 -3.70
C GLY A 583 10.40 -15.39 -3.76
N CYS A 584 10.53 -16.10 -2.64
CA CYS A 584 10.13 -17.52 -2.53
C CYS A 584 8.67 -17.76 -2.89
N ALA A 585 7.75 -16.86 -2.52
CA ALA A 585 6.35 -16.98 -2.87
C ALA A 585 6.15 -17.03 -4.39
N HIS A 586 6.87 -16.20 -5.14
CA HIS A 586 6.89 -16.24 -6.60
C HIS A 586 7.51 -17.54 -7.13
N LEU A 587 8.67 -17.97 -6.60
CA LEU A 587 9.33 -19.20 -7.03
C LEU A 587 8.42 -20.43 -6.91
N VAL A 588 7.67 -20.54 -5.80
CA VAL A 588 6.71 -21.64 -5.63
C VAL A 588 5.57 -21.51 -6.64
N CYS A 589 5.01 -20.32 -6.86
CA CYS A 589 3.97 -20.13 -7.89
C CYS A 589 4.45 -20.55 -9.30
N GLU A 590 5.70 -20.26 -9.64
CA GLU A 590 6.30 -20.67 -10.92
C GLU A 590 6.49 -22.19 -10.99
N ALA A 591 6.97 -22.81 -9.91
CA ALA A 591 7.14 -24.26 -9.83
C ALA A 591 5.81 -25.02 -9.94
N LEU A 592 4.75 -24.55 -9.25
CA LEU A 592 3.38 -25.10 -9.37
C LEU A 592 2.82 -24.97 -10.80
N ASN A 593 3.29 -23.98 -11.56
CA ASN A 593 2.99 -23.80 -12.99
C ASN A 593 3.92 -24.62 -13.91
N GLY A 594 4.81 -25.46 -13.36
CA GLY A 594 5.77 -26.25 -14.12
C GLY A 594 6.91 -25.44 -14.74
N ARG A 595 7.18 -24.22 -14.25
CA ARG A 595 8.26 -23.34 -14.73
C ARG A 595 9.43 -23.33 -13.74
N LEU A 596 10.52 -24.00 -14.12
CA LEU A 596 11.74 -24.02 -13.30
C LEU A 596 12.44 -22.66 -13.35
N GLN A 597 12.70 -22.09 -12.19
CA GLN A 597 13.47 -20.86 -12.02
C GLN A 597 14.90 -21.17 -11.55
N PRO A 598 15.93 -20.42 -11.99
CA PRO A 598 17.32 -20.65 -11.57
C PRO A 598 17.51 -20.66 -10.05
N GLU A 599 16.76 -19.82 -9.33
CA GLU A 599 16.80 -19.70 -7.88
C GLU A 599 16.19 -20.90 -7.13
N LEU A 600 15.56 -21.84 -7.85
CA LEU A 600 15.10 -23.13 -7.33
C LEU A 600 16.02 -24.27 -7.81
N THR A 601 17.34 -24.04 -7.83
CA THR A 601 18.34 -25.05 -8.21
C THR A 601 19.49 -25.09 -7.22
N TRP A 602 20.13 -26.25 -7.06
CA TRP A 602 21.29 -26.38 -6.18
C TRP A 602 22.46 -25.48 -6.60
N ASP A 603 22.68 -25.29 -7.90
CA ASP A 603 23.77 -24.46 -8.41
C ASP A 603 23.66 -23.00 -7.97
N HIS A 604 22.44 -22.48 -7.81
CA HIS A 604 22.22 -21.15 -7.24
C HIS A 604 22.61 -21.10 -5.75
N HIS A 605 22.20 -22.08 -4.96
CA HIS A 605 22.36 -22.08 -3.50
C HIS A 605 23.74 -22.54 -3.01
N ARG A 606 24.48 -23.28 -3.83
CA ARG A 606 25.86 -23.72 -3.53
C ARG A 606 26.82 -22.54 -3.36
N ALA A 607 26.53 -21.40 -4.00
CA ALA A 607 27.35 -20.19 -3.91
C ALA A 607 27.24 -19.45 -2.56
N ILE A 608 26.26 -19.81 -1.73
CA ILE A 608 26.05 -19.16 -0.42
C ILE A 608 27.11 -19.70 0.57
N PRO A 609 27.74 -18.83 1.40
CA PRO A 609 28.81 -19.23 2.32
C PRO A 609 28.44 -20.42 3.22
N TYR A 610 29.26 -21.46 3.22
CA TYR A 610 29.08 -22.70 3.98
C TYR A 610 27.94 -23.62 3.51
N SER A 611 27.31 -23.38 2.35
CA SER A 611 26.20 -24.24 1.86
C SER A 611 26.67 -25.64 1.48
N ALA A 612 27.79 -25.75 0.76
CA ALA A 612 28.32 -27.04 0.32
C ALA A 612 28.76 -27.89 1.53
N GLU A 613 29.48 -27.27 2.46
CA GLU A 613 29.90 -27.92 3.70
C GLU A 613 28.71 -28.30 4.58
N LEU A 614 27.66 -27.46 4.63
CA LEU A 614 26.42 -27.79 5.33
C LEU A 614 25.75 -29.03 4.72
N HIS A 615 25.67 -29.12 3.40
CA HIS A 615 25.12 -30.27 2.70
C HIS A 615 25.92 -31.56 3.02
N ASP A 616 27.25 -31.48 3.03
CA ASP A 616 28.12 -32.59 3.44
C ASP A 616 27.85 -32.99 4.90
N LEU A 617 27.71 -32.03 5.81
CA LEU A 617 27.41 -32.30 7.23
C LEU A 617 26.05 -32.99 7.44
N TYR A 618 25.03 -32.66 6.62
CA TYR A 618 23.74 -33.35 6.63
C TYR A 618 23.90 -34.80 6.18
N THR A 619 24.65 -35.01 5.10
CA THR A 619 24.93 -36.35 4.54
C THR A 619 25.71 -37.22 5.54
N GLU A 620 26.76 -36.70 6.15
CA GLU A 620 27.56 -37.40 7.17
C GLU A 620 26.77 -37.81 8.42
N ARG A 621 25.70 -37.05 8.73
CA ARG A 621 24.83 -37.27 9.90
C ARG A 621 23.57 -38.06 9.58
N ASP A 622 23.40 -38.54 8.35
CA ASP A 622 22.20 -39.25 7.90
C ASP A 622 20.91 -38.43 8.11
N ILE A 623 21.00 -37.10 7.94
CA ILE A 623 19.87 -36.18 8.02
C ILE A 623 19.33 -35.94 6.61
N VAL A 624 18.02 -36.12 6.44
CA VAL A 624 17.37 -35.95 5.13
C VAL A 624 17.59 -34.54 4.58
N TRP A 625 18.11 -34.48 3.37
CA TRP A 625 18.20 -33.27 2.55
C TRP A 625 17.42 -33.51 1.27
N GLU A 626 16.30 -32.81 1.11
CA GLU A 626 15.54 -32.87 -0.14
C GLU A 626 16.21 -31.98 -1.19
N ASP A 627 16.57 -32.58 -2.33
CA ASP A 627 17.20 -31.86 -3.43
C ASP A 627 16.24 -30.90 -4.13
N TYR A 628 16.77 -29.79 -4.64
CA TYR A 628 15.97 -28.77 -5.34
C TYR A 628 15.25 -29.32 -6.59
N ASP A 629 15.85 -30.28 -7.29
CA ASP A 629 15.21 -30.94 -8.43
C ASP A 629 13.99 -31.76 -7.98
N ALA A 630 14.08 -32.43 -6.82
CA ALA A 630 12.96 -33.17 -6.24
C ALA A 630 11.86 -32.23 -5.74
N ILE A 631 12.24 -31.11 -5.10
CA ILE A 631 11.30 -30.05 -4.70
C ILE A 631 10.53 -29.52 -5.90
N PHE A 632 11.23 -29.20 -7.00
CA PHE A 632 10.60 -28.70 -8.21
C PHE A 632 9.64 -29.73 -8.84
N GLN A 633 10.07 -30.98 -9.00
CA GLN A 633 9.23 -32.03 -9.58
C GLN A 633 7.97 -32.26 -8.75
N ARG A 634 8.10 -32.31 -7.41
CA ARG A 634 6.94 -32.42 -6.51
C ARG A 634 5.95 -31.27 -6.70
N LEU A 635 6.43 -30.02 -6.65
CA LEU A 635 5.56 -28.84 -6.81
C LEU A 635 4.89 -28.83 -8.19
N GLN A 636 5.60 -29.22 -9.25
CA GLN A 636 5.04 -29.34 -10.59
C GLN A 636 3.93 -30.38 -10.67
N ASP A 637 4.13 -31.57 -10.07
CA ASP A 637 3.17 -32.67 -10.09
C ASP A 637 1.90 -32.35 -9.29
N GLU A 638 2.05 -31.62 -8.19
CA GLU A 638 0.96 -31.23 -7.29
C GLU A 638 0.11 -30.07 -7.84
N GLY A 639 0.76 -29.05 -8.42
CA GLY A 639 0.11 -27.83 -8.87
C GLY A 639 -0.67 -27.08 -7.78
N PHE A 640 -1.47 -26.07 -8.15
CA PHE A 640 -2.23 -25.25 -7.18
C PHE A 640 -3.23 -26.06 -6.32
N GLY A 641 -3.56 -27.30 -6.71
CA GLY A 641 -4.44 -28.17 -5.94
C GLY A 641 -3.91 -28.55 -4.56
N SER A 642 -2.58 -28.54 -4.34
CA SER A 642 -1.99 -28.90 -3.04
C SER A 642 -2.09 -27.80 -1.99
N LEU A 643 -2.49 -26.58 -2.36
CA LEU A 643 -2.57 -25.45 -1.43
C LEU A 643 -3.69 -25.58 -0.39
N CYS A 644 -4.70 -26.45 -0.61
CA CYS A 644 -5.78 -26.77 0.33
C CYS A 644 -6.47 -25.54 0.97
N ASN A 645 -6.52 -24.41 0.24
CA ASN A 645 -6.84 -23.10 0.82
C ASN A 645 -8.28 -22.62 0.58
N GLY A 646 -9.16 -23.49 0.08
CA GLY A 646 -10.57 -23.17 -0.14
C GLY A 646 -10.85 -22.20 -1.28
N LEU A 647 -9.82 -21.79 -2.04
CA LEU A 647 -9.97 -20.99 -3.26
C LEU A 647 -10.12 -21.89 -4.49
N GLN A 648 -10.87 -21.42 -5.48
CA GLN A 648 -10.91 -22.05 -6.80
C GLN A 648 -9.56 -21.93 -7.52
N PRO A 649 -9.28 -22.77 -8.55
CA PRO A 649 -8.01 -22.69 -9.28
C PRO A 649 -7.73 -21.32 -9.89
N ASP A 650 -8.73 -20.66 -10.47
CA ASP A 650 -8.62 -19.32 -11.04
C ASP A 650 -8.40 -18.23 -9.97
N GLU A 651 -9.03 -18.37 -8.80
CA GLU A 651 -8.77 -17.49 -7.65
C GLU A 651 -7.34 -17.64 -7.11
N ASN A 652 -6.77 -18.84 -7.13
CA ASN A 652 -5.39 -19.10 -6.77
C ASN A 652 -4.40 -18.51 -7.78
N GLU A 653 -4.69 -18.67 -9.08
CA GLU A 653 -3.92 -18.01 -10.15
C GLU A 653 -4.00 -16.48 -10.03
N GLU A 654 -5.18 -15.93 -9.69
CA GLU A 654 -5.35 -14.51 -9.43
C GLU A 654 -4.52 -14.04 -8.22
N LEU A 655 -4.62 -14.74 -7.09
CA LEU A 655 -3.87 -14.43 -5.87
C LEU A 655 -2.35 -14.43 -6.12
N ALA A 656 -1.87 -15.35 -6.95
CA ALA A 656 -0.46 -15.47 -7.30
C ALA A 656 0.09 -14.24 -8.04
N VAL A 657 -0.74 -13.51 -8.78
CA VAL A 657 -0.29 -12.42 -9.69
C VAL A 657 -0.85 -11.04 -9.34
N THR A 658 -1.91 -10.95 -8.55
CA THR A 658 -2.53 -9.68 -8.20
C THR A 658 -1.66 -8.84 -7.26
N ARG A 659 -1.61 -7.53 -7.53
CA ARG A 659 -0.94 -6.52 -6.68
C ARG A 659 -1.93 -5.66 -5.90
N SER A 660 -3.23 -5.94 -6.03
CA SER A 660 -4.26 -5.22 -5.29
C SER A 660 -4.32 -5.76 -3.86
N THR A 661 -3.81 -4.97 -2.90
CA THR A 661 -3.86 -5.31 -1.47
C THR A 661 -5.28 -5.66 -1.02
N GLU A 662 -6.27 -4.89 -1.46
CA GLU A 662 -7.68 -5.13 -1.14
C GLU A 662 -8.12 -6.52 -1.63
N ARG A 663 -7.80 -6.87 -2.89
CA ARG A 663 -8.18 -8.16 -3.47
C ARG A 663 -7.45 -9.34 -2.83
N ILE A 664 -6.17 -9.17 -2.48
CA ILE A 664 -5.40 -10.17 -1.73
C ILE A 664 -6.10 -10.51 -0.42
N ILE A 665 -6.50 -9.48 0.35
CA ILE A 665 -7.21 -9.65 1.62
C ILE A 665 -8.55 -10.36 1.42
N GLU A 666 -9.30 -9.97 0.40
CA GLU A 666 -10.60 -10.56 0.09
C GLU A 666 -10.51 -12.06 -0.20
N LEU A 667 -9.52 -12.46 -1.00
CA LEU A 667 -9.25 -13.84 -1.37
C LEU A 667 -8.81 -14.65 -0.15
N ILE A 668 -7.85 -14.15 0.64
CA ILE A 668 -7.40 -14.84 1.86
C ILE A 668 -8.56 -15.09 2.82
N LEU A 669 -9.37 -14.06 3.10
CA LEU A 669 -10.50 -14.20 4.03
C LEU A 669 -11.58 -15.13 3.47
N SER A 670 -11.84 -15.09 2.17
CA SER A 670 -12.82 -15.99 1.53
C SER A 670 -12.35 -17.44 1.57
N GLY A 671 -11.07 -17.70 1.26
CA GLY A 671 -10.51 -19.05 1.36
C GLY A 671 -10.55 -19.57 2.80
N LEU A 672 -10.19 -18.75 3.80
CA LEU A 672 -10.23 -19.15 5.20
C LEU A 672 -11.66 -19.47 5.64
N GLN A 673 -12.62 -18.66 5.22
CA GLN A 673 -14.04 -18.94 5.46
C GLN A 673 -14.45 -20.26 4.79
N ASN A 674 -14.07 -20.51 3.54
CA ASN A 674 -14.43 -21.73 2.82
C ASN A 674 -13.85 -22.99 3.47
N VAL A 675 -12.66 -22.90 4.07
CA VAL A 675 -12.01 -24.01 4.77
C VAL A 675 -12.62 -24.26 6.16
N TYR A 676 -12.93 -23.19 6.92
CA TYR A 676 -13.25 -23.28 8.35
C TYR A 676 -14.68 -22.90 8.73
N ALA A 677 -15.54 -22.49 7.78
CA ALA A 677 -16.96 -22.30 8.03
C ALA A 677 -17.58 -23.60 8.56
N ASP A 678 -18.55 -23.48 9.48
CA ASP A 678 -19.35 -24.64 9.83
C ASP A 678 -20.09 -25.09 8.57
N THR A 679 -19.94 -26.36 8.21
CA THR A 679 -20.94 -27.00 7.35
C THR A 679 -22.25 -26.92 8.13
N GLU A 680 -23.12 -25.98 7.77
CA GLU A 680 -24.50 -25.97 8.25
C GLU A 680 -25.18 -27.27 7.77
N GLY A 681 -25.15 -28.29 8.62
CA GLY A 681 -26.03 -29.46 8.58
C GLY A 681 -25.62 -30.60 7.64
N ASP A 682 -25.19 -31.71 8.26
CA ASP A 682 -25.73 -33.04 7.93
C ASP A 682 -26.72 -33.45 9.03
#